data_AF-A0AB34JHE2-F1
#
_entry.id   AF-A0AB34JHE2-F1
#
_cell.length_a   1.000
_cell.length_b   1.000
_cell.length_c   1.000
_cell.angle_alpha   90.00
_cell.angle_beta   90.00
_cell.angle_gamma   90.00
#
_symmetry.space_group_name_H-M   'P 1'
#
loop_
_entity.id
_entity.type
_entity.pdbx_description
1 polymer ?
#
loop_
_entity_poly.entity_id
_entity_poly.type
_entity_poly.pdbx_seq_one_letter_code
_entity_poly.pdbx_strand_id
1 'polypeptide(L)'
;MGHLCSKERRTSVGNWNEAYARLTPQMNEKLQHLSSLARQDESSPVLSKKGSSLKQVAGYSLKRTLGKGAFGEVFLATKNGEYFAIKVLVQSKLKKQKTGMHSSAFDSIKTEIATMKKILHPNCVHMFEVIIDPSIDEVCLVLEYVEAGPSQRNGEDGRPIPLLERTIWSHMRHLVMGLEYLHMHGIIHRDIKPENLLVTKPDADFHDSVGVLKIADFGTASFCEGDSNAQKTAGTPAFFSPELCAKDSKGTYDMRVVDLWAVGVTVYLWVCGRAPFKADTAMLLMSAIRDVGPQISAPAEAGPGLARVLEALLTKDTKTRLTLNQLRLDDWLTDAGKQPLPVQPVVKVVVTAEEIEQAISNRKAIAVGSASGPSFLGTATGNSFIGWKREGSQIIKKRGTEREARFFKAVAGSDLAAHIPILYGIGSADEEDADVELSTRGSRRSETFGAYVPDSSRYEDIRMQESALPPDLAASMTRPCAMSFMMGTRTITAEDMTEAGKEPRSELLEPTKAMGADLVTPEEHAAGGVSFYRFLELLDNLTSTSSLGFRIDAAKSMVGGSLQPLPLPRGHTLGTLREEEDVVDVFKAFLQYDLSLANAVVVKIESLAAALERSLFFARHAFLRSTILLAYDDADRIEKLSLKIMNFATSYPLPQNQTLSHLGKWDGTAECHEDGYLLGVHSLMRLMRRVCADLSESKPQQI
;
A
#
# COMPACT_ATOMS: atom_id res chain seq x y z
N MET A 1 -57.05 -6.28 18.16
CA MET A 1 -55.79 -5.52 18.16
C MET A 1 -55.27 -5.15 16.76
N GLY A 2 -55.93 -5.51 15.64
CA GLY A 2 -55.44 -5.22 14.28
C GLY A 2 -55.61 -3.78 13.74
N HIS A 3 -56.32 -2.89 14.44
CA HIS A 3 -56.57 -1.50 13.97
C HIS A 3 -55.65 -0.43 14.58
N LEU A 4 -54.77 -0.78 15.53
CA LEU A 4 -53.86 0.18 16.18
C LEU A 4 -52.51 0.31 15.44
N CYS A 5 -52.00 -0.77 14.83
CA CYS A 5 -50.69 -0.78 14.16
C CYS A 5 -50.62 0.04 12.85
N SER A 6 -51.76 0.33 12.20
CA SER A 6 -51.80 1.22 11.01
C SER A 6 -51.97 2.70 11.36
N LYS A 7 -52.47 3.03 12.57
CA LYS A 7 -52.63 4.42 13.03
C LYS A 7 -51.32 5.01 13.54
N GLU A 8 -50.47 4.23 14.20
CA GLU A 8 -49.14 4.67 14.66
C GLU A 8 -48.17 4.97 13.51
N ARG A 9 -48.38 4.38 12.32
CA ARG A 9 -47.61 4.69 11.11
C ARG A 9 -48.02 6.02 10.44
N ARG A 10 -49.22 6.53 10.74
CA ARG A 10 -49.77 7.74 10.09
C ARG A 10 -49.32 9.06 10.71
N THR A 11 -48.79 9.07 11.93
CA THR A 11 -48.58 10.33 12.68
C THR A 11 -47.21 10.98 12.51
N SER A 12 -46.17 10.35 11.94
CA SER A 12 -44.85 11.00 11.96
C SER A 12 -43.78 10.52 10.97
N VAL A 13 -44.14 10.18 9.74
CA VAL A 13 -43.12 10.10 8.67
C VAL A 13 -43.67 10.84 7.47
N GLY A 14 -43.23 12.09 7.28
CA GLY A 14 -43.42 12.81 6.02
C GLY A 14 -42.97 11.94 4.86
N ASN A 15 -43.55 12.14 3.67
CA ASN A 15 -43.33 11.33 2.47
C ASN A 15 -41.90 10.79 2.39
N TRP A 16 -41.72 9.48 2.63
CA TRP A 16 -40.40 8.84 2.73
C TRP A 16 -39.51 9.14 1.51
N ASN A 17 -40.13 9.29 0.34
CA ASN A 17 -39.44 9.65 -0.88
C ASN A 17 -38.80 11.05 -0.80
N GLU A 18 -39.47 12.03 -0.17
CA GLU A 18 -38.93 13.36 0.04
C GLU A 18 -37.80 13.35 1.07
N ALA A 19 -37.96 12.60 2.16
CA ALA A 19 -36.91 12.43 3.16
C ALA A 19 -35.67 11.78 2.55
N TYR A 20 -35.85 10.71 1.78
CA TYR A 20 -34.76 10.02 1.08
C TYR A 20 -34.10 10.89 0.01
N ALA A 21 -34.89 11.65 -0.76
CA ALA A 21 -34.38 12.59 -1.78
C ALA A 21 -33.55 13.72 -1.18
N ARG A 22 -33.78 14.10 0.09
CA ARG A 22 -32.96 15.09 0.82
C ARG A 22 -31.73 14.47 1.47
N LEU A 23 -31.90 13.29 2.08
CA LEU A 23 -30.80 12.56 2.74
C LEU A 23 -29.71 12.15 1.75
N THR A 24 -30.07 11.77 0.52
CA THR A 24 -29.12 11.23 -0.45
C THR A 24 -28.06 12.26 -0.89
N PRO A 25 -28.42 13.49 -1.34
CA PRO A 25 -27.43 14.52 -1.67
C PRO A 25 -26.55 14.93 -0.49
N GLN A 26 -27.15 15.18 0.68
CA GLN A 26 -26.41 15.57 1.89
C GLN A 26 -25.41 14.49 2.33
N MET A 27 -25.83 13.23 2.28
CA MET A 27 -24.94 12.11 2.58
C MET A 27 -23.82 12.00 1.55
N ASN A 28 -24.12 12.20 0.25
CA ASN A 28 -23.11 12.18 -0.80
C ASN A 28 -22.09 13.31 -0.65
N GLU A 29 -22.52 14.53 -0.32
CA GLU A 29 -21.61 15.65 -0.03
C GLU A 29 -20.73 15.35 1.19
N LYS A 30 -21.32 14.84 2.28
CA LYS A 30 -20.56 14.41 3.46
C LYS A 30 -19.53 13.33 3.11
N LEU A 31 -19.92 12.34 2.31
CA LEU A 31 -19.02 11.25 1.90
C LEU A 31 -17.91 11.76 0.98
N GLN A 32 -18.19 12.68 0.07
CA GLN A 32 -17.16 13.32 -0.76
C GLN A 32 -16.17 14.14 0.07
N HIS A 33 -16.67 14.91 1.04
CA HIS A 33 -15.83 15.65 1.99
C HIS A 33 -14.93 14.70 2.79
N LEU A 34 -15.50 13.67 3.42
CA LEU A 34 -14.74 12.68 4.19
C LEU A 34 -13.74 11.90 3.31
N SER A 35 -14.10 11.61 2.06
CA SER A 35 -13.21 10.98 1.09
C SER A 35 -12.02 11.87 0.73
N SER A 36 -12.24 13.18 0.62
CA SER A 36 -11.15 14.15 0.38
C SER A 36 -10.19 14.22 1.58
N LEU A 37 -10.72 14.20 2.81
CA LEU A 37 -9.93 14.19 4.04
C LEU A 37 -9.15 12.89 4.23
N ALA A 38 -9.75 11.75 3.85
CA ALA A 38 -9.06 10.46 3.87
C ALA A 38 -7.81 10.47 2.98
N ARG A 39 -7.90 11.14 1.82
CA ARG A 39 -6.82 11.30 0.83
C ARG A 39 -5.78 12.37 1.21
N GLN A 40 -6.14 13.39 1.99
CA GLN A 40 -5.21 14.41 2.48
C GLN A 40 -4.26 13.82 3.53
N ASP A 41 -3.07 14.39 3.70
CA ASP A 41 -2.06 13.97 4.70
C ASP A 41 -1.31 12.67 4.36
N GLU A 42 -0.43 12.78 3.36
CA GLU A 42 0.44 11.71 2.86
C GLU A 42 1.78 11.62 3.62
N SER A 43 2.06 12.54 4.54
CA SER A 43 3.40 12.74 5.16
C SER A 43 3.64 12.01 6.49
N SER A 44 2.66 11.29 7.05
CA SER A 44 2.79 10.71 8.39
C SER A 44 2.90 9.17 8.43
N PRO A 45 4.10 8.58 8.60
CA PRO A 45 4.25 7.17 8.91
C PRO A 45 4.68 6.94 10.37
N VAL A 46 3.79 6.45 11.24
CA VAL A 46 4.19 5.56 12.35
C VAL A 46 3.00 4.67 12.76
N LEU A 47 2.95 3.43 12.27
CA LEU A 47 2.28 2.36 13.02
C LEU A 47 3.13 2.07 14.27
N SER A 48 2.91 2.82 15.36
CA SER A 48 3.70 2.65 16.58
C SER A 48 3.14 1.49 17.40
N LYS A 49 3.91 0.39 17.55
CA LYS A 49 3.54 -0.74 18.42
C LYS A 49 4.72 -1.07 19.35
N LYS A 50 4.63 -0.64 20.61
CA LYS A 50 5.36 -1.26 21.73
C LYS A 50 4.38 -1.41 22.90
N GLY A 51 4.14 -2.65 23.32
CA GLY A 51 3.23 -2.96 24.44
C GLY A 51 1.77 -2.63 24.14
N SER A 52 1.09 -3.52 23.40
CA SER A 52 -0.37 -3.68 23.32
C SER A 52 -1.31 -2.53 22.91
N SER A 53 -0.87 -1.34 22.47
CA SER A 53 -1.80 -0.33 21.89
C SER A 53 -1.27 0.34 20.61
N LEU A 54 -1.96 0.12 19.50
CA LEU A 54 -1.80 0.91 18.26
C LEU A 54 -2.31 2.33 18.54
N LYS A 55 -1.47 3.37 18.36
CA LYS A 55 -1.86 4.77 18.63
C LYS A 55 -2.29 5.56 17.39
N GLN A 56 -1.67 5.30 16.24
CA GLN A 56 -1.96 5.99 14.98
C GLN A 56 -1.75 5.04 13.80
N VAL A 57 -2.51 5.26 12.73
CA VAL A 57 -2.40 4.55 11.45
C VAL A 57 -2.53 5.59 10.34
N ALA A 58 -1.49 5.84 9.54
CA ALA A 58 -1.58 6.66 8.31
C ALA A 58 -2.27 8.04 8.49
N GLY A 59 -1.87 8.80 9.51
CA GLY A 59 -2.49 10.08 9.88
C GLY A 59 -3.73 9.96 10.77
N TYR A 60 -4.42 8.82 10.78
CA TYR A 60 -5.56 8.57 11.66
C TYR A 60 -5.13 8.27 13.09
N SER A 61 -5.56 9.12 14.02
CA SER A 61 -5.35 8.89 15.45
C SER A 61 -6.37 7.88 15.98
N LEU A 62 -5.91 6.69 16.37
CA LEU A 62 -6.78 5.68 16.96
C LEU A 62 -7.21 6.12 18.37
N LYS A 63 -8.50 5.99 18.66
CA LYS A 63 -9.12 6.38 19.93
C LYS A 63 -9.40 5.14 20.79
N ARG A 64 -10.56 4.53 20.58
CA ARG A 64 -11.04 3.37 21.36
C ARG A 64 -11.48 2.25 20.46
N THR A 65 -11.43 1.01 20.96
CA THR A 65 -12.01 -0.13 20.25
C THR A 65 -13.54 0.02 20.17
N LEU A 66 -14.09 -0.16 18.97
CA LEU A 66 -15.52 -0.21 18.70
C LEU A 66 -16.05 -1.65 18.76
N GLY A 67 -15.25 -2.62 18.33
CA GLY A 67 -15.61 -4.04 18.36
C GLY A 67 -14.41 -4.95 18.11
N LYS A 68 -14.53 -6.21 18.53
CA LYS A 68 -13.56 -7.27 18.24
C LYS A 68 -14.30 -8.42 17.56
N GLY A 69 -13.86 -8.81 16.36
CA GLY A 69 -14.46 -9.89 15.57
C GLY A 69 -13.48 -11.03 15.34
N ALA A 70 -13.96 -12.10 14.68
CA ALA A 70 -13.15 -13.28 14.36
C ALA A 70 -11.94 -12.97 13.45
N PHE A 71 -12.07 -11.94 12.60
CA PHE A 71 -11.09 -11.57 11.58
C PHE A 71 -10.20 -10.37 11.96
N GLY A 72 -10.50 -9.66 13.04
CA GLY A 72 -9.80 -8.43 13.37
C GLY A 72 -10.46 -7.55 14.44
N GLU A 73 -9.83 -6.44 14.75
CA GLU A 73 -10.33 -5.42 15.69
C GLU A 73 -10.75 -4.16 14.94
N VAL A 74 -11.81 -3.49 15.40
CA VAL A 74 -12.31 -2.24 14.85
C VAL A 74 -12.07 -1.13 15.85
N PHE A 75 -11.46 -0.03 15.40
CA PHE A 75 -11.14 1.14 16.21
C PHE A 75 -11.89 2.36 15.72
N LEU A 76 -12.34 3.20 16.65
CA LEU A 76 -12.70 4.58 16.36
C LEU A 76 -11.41 5.34 16.10
N ALA A 77 -11.36 6.11 15.03
CA ALA A 77 -10.22 6.93 14.69
C ALA A 77 -10.65 8.34 14.34
N THR A 78 -9.72 9.30 14.43
CA THR A 78 -9.96 10.69 14.02
C THR A 78 -8.88 11.17 13.07
N LYS A 79 -9.28 11.93 12.04
CA LYS A 79 -8.38 12.64 11.14
C LYS A 79 -8.99 13.99 10.81
N ASN A 80 -8.22 15.08 11.01
CA ASN A 80 -8.67 16.46 10.77
C ASN A 80 -9.99 16.81 11.49
N GLY A 81 -10.20 16.32 12.71
CA GLY A 81 -11.42 16.54 13.48
C GLY A 81 -12.61 15.64 13.11
N GLU A 82 -12.53 14.90 12.01
CA GLU A 82 -13.59 13.98 11.57
C GLU A 82 -13.37 12.56 12.08
N TYR A 83 -14.46 11.82 12.27
CA TYR A 83 -14.46 10.46 12.81
C TYR A 83 -14.54 9.38 11.72
N PHE A 84 -13.74 8.33 11.92
CA PHE A 84 -13.65 7.16 11.03
C PHE A 84 -13.67 5.87 11.85
N ALA A 85 -14.03 4.76 11.22
CA ALA A 85 -13.86 3.42 11.77
C ALA A 85 -12.73 2.70 11.03
N ILE A 86 -11.72 2.19 11.74
CA ILE A 86 -10.60 1.47 11.14
C ILE A 86 -10.67 0.00 11.57
N LYS A 87 -10.92 -0.89 10.60
CA LYS A 87 -10.91 -2.34 10.81
C LYS A 87 -9.52 -2.89 10.48
N VAL A 88 -8.83 -3.43 11.47
CA VAL A 88 -7.49 -4.04 11.34
C VAL A 88 -7.65 -5.55 11.22
N LEU A 89 -7.30 -6.09 10.06
CA LEU A 89 -7.34 -7.52 9.72
C LEU A 89 -5.92 -8.10 9.72
N VAL A 90 -5.75 -9.39 10.02
CA VAL A 90 -4.43 -10.05 10.01
C VAL A 90 -4.23 -10.84 8.70
N GLN A 91 -3.22 -10.49 7.91
CA GLN A 91 -2.97 -11.04 6.56
C GLN A 91 -2.76 -12.55 6.55
N SER A 92 -2.02 -13.12 7.51
CA SER A 92 -1.76 -14.57 7.60
C SER A 92 -3.02 -15.39 7.86
N LYS A 93 -4.04 -14.80 8.50
CA LYS A 93 -5.35 -15.45 8.71
C LYS A 93 -6.21 -15.44 7.44
N LEU A 94 -6.09 -14.40 6.61
CA LEU A 94 -6.77 -14.30 5.31
C LEU A 94 -6.22 -15.31 4.29
N LYS A 95 -4.89 -15.53 4.27
CA LYS A 95 -4.24 -16.51 3.37
C LYS A 95 -4.56 -17.98 3.69
N LYS A 96 -4.86 -18.32 4.95
CA LYS A 96 -5.14 -19.70 5.37
C LYS A 96 -6.54 -20.21 4.99
N GLN A 97 -7.50 -19.35 4.64
CA GLN A 97 -8.85 -19.79 4.23
C GLN A 97 -8.99 -20.03 2.71
N LYS A 98 -8.19 -19.38 1.87
CA LYS A 98 -8.12 -19.64 0.42
C LYS A 98 -6.96 -20.61 0.10
N THR A 99 -7.05 -21.84 0.60
CA THR A 99 -6.16 -22.93 0.19
C THR A 99 -6.53 -23.43 -1.20
N GLY A 100 -5.68 -23.12 -2.19
CA GLY A 100 -5.69 -23.71 -3.52
C GLY A 100 -5.57 -22.66 -4.64
N MET A 101 -4.48 -22.74 -5.39
CA MET A 101 -4.21 -22.12 -6.70
C MET A 101 -3.51 -20.75 -6.75
N HIS A 102 -2.55 -20.67 -7.68
CA HIS A 102 -1.55 -19.63 -7.92
C HIS A 102 -2.13 -18.27 -8.38
N SER A 103 -1.37 -17.19 -8.13
CA SER A 103 -1.38 -15.81 -8.71
C SER A 103 -2.71 -15.06 -8.87
N SER A 104 -3.76 -15.69 -9.40
CA SER A 104 -5.12 -15.16 -9.63
C SER A 104 -5.89 -14.70 -8.38
N ALA A 105 -5.58 -15.25 -7.20
CA ALA A 105 -6.31 -14.92 -5.97
C ALA A 105 -6.05 -13.48 -5.47
N PHE A 106 -4.88 -12.90 -5.75
CA PHE A 106 -4.54 -11.56 -5.28
C PHE A 106 -5.18 -10.45 -6.14
N ASP A 107 -5.27 -10.66 -7.45
CA ASP A 107 -5.96 -9.75 -8.37
C ASP A 107 -7.48 -9.83 -8.22
N SER A 108 -8.02 -11.01 -7.87
CA SER A 108 -9.42 -11.13 -7.45
C SER A 108 -9.70 -10.26 -6.22
N ILE A 109 -8.85 -10.33 -5.17
CA ILE A 109 -9.01 -9.52 -3.95
C ILE A 109 -8.90 -8.01 -4.22
N LYS A 110 -7.98 -7.58 -5.10
CA LYS A 110 -7.88 -6.16 -5.50
C LYS A 110 -9.14 -5.69 -6.22
N THR A 111 -9.67 -6.52 -7.11
CA THR A 111 -10.92 -6.24 -7.83
C THR A 111 -12.10 -6.17 -6.86
N GLU A 112 -12.17 -7.07 -5.88
CA GLU A 112 -13.16 -7.05 -4.80
C GLU A 112 -13.06 -5.75 -3.98
N ILE A 113 -11.86 -5.37 -3.54
CA ILE A 113 -11.60 -4.13 -2.80
C ILE A 113 -11.97 -2.88 -3.61
N ALA A 114 -11.57 -2.83 -4.89
CA ALA A 114 -11.88 -1.72 -5.77
C ALA A 114 -13.38 -1.59 -6.00
N THR A 115 -14.08 -2.72 -6.13
CA THR A 115 -15.54 -2.75 -6.20
C THR A 115 -16.16 -2.23 -4.91
N MET A 116 -15.66 -2.64 -3.74
CA MET A 116 -16.14 -2.16 -2.43
C MET A 116 -15.94 -0.65 -2.23
N LYS A 117 -14.81 -0.08 -2.69
CA LYS A 117 -14.55 1.38 -2.64
C LYS A 117 -15.56 2.18 -3.48
N LYS A 118 -16.16 1.57 -4.50
CA LYS A 118 -17.18 2.19 -5.36
C LYS A 118 -18.60 1.99 -4.85
N ILE A 119 -18.81 1.22 -3.79
CA ILE A 119 -20.12 1.10 -3.14
C ILE A 119 -20.44 2.42 -2.44
N LEU A 120 -21.35 3.17 -3.04
CA LEU A 120 -21.84 4.45 -2.54
C LEU A 120 -23.36 4.42 -2.48
N HIS A 121 -23.88 4.06 -1.32
CA HIS A 121 -25.31 3.99 -1.08
C HIS A 121 -25.63 4.43 0.36
N PRO A 122 -26.70 5.22 0.61
CA PRO A 122 -27.05 5.71 1.94
C PRO A 122 -27.27 4.61 2.99
N ASN A 123 -27.63 3.40 2.56
CA ASN A 123 -27.84 2.23 3.44
C ASN A 123 -26.69 1.22 3.41
N CYS A 124 -25.50 1.61 2.95
CA CYS A 124 -24.28 0.83 3.04
C CYS A 124 -23.19 1.68 3.72
N VAL A 125 -22.37 1.06 4.57
CA VAL A 125 -21.19 1.72 5.15
C VAL A 125 -20.18 1.92 4.02
N HIS A 126 -19.76 3.17 3.84
CA HIS A 126 -18.79 3.50 2.81
C HIS A 126 -17.36 3.13 3.23
N MET A 127 -16.56 2.68 2.26
CA MET A 127 -15.13 2.41 2.43
C MET A 127 -14.32 3.49 1.73
N PHE A 128 -13.60 4.29 2.51
CA PHE A 128 -12.80 5.39 1.98
C PHE A 128 -11.49 4.91 1.37
N GLU A 129 -10.76 4.05 2.08
CA GLU A 129 -9.47 3.53 1.63
C GLU A 129 -9.10 2.20 2.29
N VAL A 130 -8.15 1.50 1.66
CA VAL A 130 -7.49 0.31 2.19
C VAL A 130 -6.02 0.59 2.32
N ILE A 131 -5.51 0.38 3.53
CA ILE A 131 -4.13 0.65 3.90
C ILE A 131 -3.45 -0.69 4.20
N ILE A 132 -2.43 -1.00 3.42
CA ILE A 132 -1.60 -2.19 3.63
C ILE A 132 -0.19 -1.71 3.94
N ASP A 133 0.34 -2.18 5.06
CA ASP A 133 1.76 -2.03 5.38
C ASP A 133 2.45 -3.38 5.08
N PRO A 134 3.34 -3.46 4.07
CA PRO A 134 4.04 -4.70 3.72
C PRO A 134 4.95 -5.24 4.83
N SER A 135 5.29 -4.43 5.83
CA SER A 135 6.20 -4.80 6.93
C SER A 135 5.50 -5.43 8.13
N ILE A 136 4.16 -5.39 8.17
CA ILE A 136 3.36 -6.03 9.21
C ILE A 136 2.26 -6.87 8.58
N ASP A 137 1.89 -7.95 9.27
CA ASP A 137 0.87 -8.89 8.83
C ASP A 137 -0.56 -8.32 9.03
N GLU A 138 -0.78 -7.03 8.73
CA GLU A 138 -2.04 -6.31 9.00
C GLU A 138 -2.57 -5.59 7.74
N VAL A 139 -3.91 -5.56 7.57
CA VAL A 139 -4.64 -4.77 6.56
C VAL A 139 -5.63 -3.88 7.29
N CYS A 140 -5.57 -2.57 7.05
CA CYS A 140 -6.48 -1.61 7.67
C CYS A 140 -7.51 -1.13 6.64
N LEU A 141 -8.79 -1.33 6.94
CA LEU A 141 -9.91 -0.78 6.16
C LEU A 141 -10.39 0.49 6.83
N VAL A 142 -10.34 1.63 6.14
CA VAL A 142 -10.90 2.90 6.63
C VAL A 142 -12.34 3.02 6.15
N LEU A 143 -13.26 3.08 7.11
CA LEU A 143 -14.70 2.98 6.91
C LEU A 143 -15.41 4.21 7.50
N GLU A 144 -16.61 4.47 7.00
CA GLU A 144 -17.57 5.38 7.62
C GLU A 144 -17.83 4.99 9.08
N TYR A 145 -17.68 5.95 9.99
CA TYR A 145 -18.09 5.78 11.37
C TYR A 145 -19.59 6.05 11.51
N VAL A 146 -20.33 5.06 12.02
CA VAL A 146 -21.78 5.14 12.26
C VAL A 146 -22.03 5.22 13.76
N GLU A 147 -22.61 6.34 14.22
CA GLU A 147 -22.47 6.79 15.61
C GLU A 147 -23.32 6.01 16.62
N ALA A 148 -24.52 5.55 16.24
CA ALA A 148 -25.40 4.85 17.17
C ALA A 148 -25.09 3.34 17.30
N GLY A 149 -24.12 2.84 16.53
CA GLY A 149 -23.67 1.46 16.58
C GLY A 149 -24.69 0.45 16.03
N PRO A 150 -24.64 -0.82 16.47
CA PRO A 150 -25.53 -1.88 16.01
C PRO A 150 -27.02 -1.61 16.26
N SER A 151 -27.85 -2.09 15.33
CA SER A 151 -29.31 -1.97 15.36
C SER A 151 -29.99 -2.65 16.55
N GLN A 152 -29.33 -3.65 17.14
CA GLN A 152 -29.78 -4.37 18.31
C GLN A 152 -28.97 -3.96 19.54
N ARG A 153 -29.67 -3.49 20.57
CA ARG A 153 -29.08 -3.21 21.88
C ARG A 153 -29.36 -4.35 22.83
N ASN A 154 -28.46 -4.52 23.81
CA ASN A 154 -28.64 -5.47 24.89
C ASN A 154 -29.04 -4.71 26.17
N GLY A 155 -29.89 -5.32 26.98
CA GLY A 155 -30.24 -4.86 28.31
C GLY A 155 -29.10 -5.07 29.30
N GLU A 156 -29.33 -4.64 30.54
CA GLU A 156 -28.38 -4.83 31.65
C GLU A 156 -28.10 -6.31 31.93
N ASP A 157 -29.06 -7.18 31.63
CA ASP A 157 -28.94 -8.65 31.74
C ASP A 157 -28.19 -9.29 30.55
N GLY A 158 -27.69 -8.48 29.62
CA GLY A 158 -27.00 -8.91 28.42
C GLY A 158 -27.90 -9.48 27.33
N ARG A 159 -29.23 -9.47 27.49
CA ARG A 159 -30.16 -9.99 26.49
C ARG A 159 -30.56 -8.93 25.47
N PRO A 160 -30.79 -9.30 24.20
CA PRO A 160 -31.29 -8.37 23.18
C PRO A 160 -32.64 -7.76 23.58
N ILE A 161 -32.75 -6.44 23.52
CA ILE A 161 -33.99 -5.69 23.76
C ILE A 161 -34.86 -5.68 22.49
N PRO A 162 -36.10 -6.20 22.51
CA PRO A 162 -36.99 -6.13 21.36
C PRO A 162 -37.19 -4.69 20.85
N LEU A 163 -37.28 -4.55 19.53
CA LEU A 163 -37.56 -3.28 18.85
C LEU A 163 -39.07 -3.13 18.61
N LEU A 164 -39.55 -1.88 18.61
CA LEU A 164 -40.92 -1.56 18.21
C LEU A 164 -41.14 -1.90 16.73
N GLU A 165 -42.33 -2.39 16.37
CA GLU A 165 -42.64 -2.75 14.98
C GLU A 165 -42.44 -1.57 14.01
N ARG A 166 -42.70 -0.34 14.46
CA ARG A 166 -42.41 0.89 13.68
C ARG A 166 -40.92 1.04 13.36
N THR A 167 -40.05 0.76 14.33
CA THR A 167 -38.59 0.76 14.14
C THR A 167 -38.16 -0.34 13.18
N ILE A 168 -38.70 -1.55 13.36
CA ILE A 168 -38.45 -2.70 12.48
C ILE A 168 -38.86 -2.37 11.05
N TRP A 169 -40.02 -1.75 10.86
CA TRP A 169 -40.51 -1.32 9.56
C TRP A 169 -39.55 -0.33 8.88
N SER A 170 -39.07 0.68 9.60
CA SER A 170 -38.08 1.64 9.08
C SER A 170 -36.75 0.95 8.71
N HIS A 171 -36.21 0.13 9.60
CA HIS A 171 -34.99 -0.64 9.37
C HIS A 171 -35.13 -1.60 8.16
N MET A 172 -36.26 -2.27 8.00
CA MET A 172 -36.52 -3.15 6.87
C MET A 172 -36.50 -2.41 5.54
N ARG A 173 -37.03 -1.19 5.48
CA ARG A 173 -36.97 -0.37 4.26
C ARG A 173 -35.54 -0.04 3.86
N HIS A 174 -34.73 0.43 4.82
CA HIS A 174 -33.31 0.69 4.61
C HIS A 174 -32.52 -0.56 4.20
N LEU A 175 -32.76 -1.68 4.87
CA LEU A 175 -32.08 -2.94 4.61
C LEU A 175 -32.41 -3.48 3.23
N VAL A 176 -33.68 -3.42 2.80
CA VAL A 176 -34.11 -3.83 1.46
C VAL A 176 -33.45 -2.96 0.39
N MET A 177 -33.39 -1.65 0.58
CA MET A 177 -32.74 -0.74 -0.39
C MET A 177 -31.23 -1.00 -0.49
N GLY A 178 -30.55 -1.18 0.64
CA GLY A 178 -29.13 -1.52 0.67
C GLY A 178 -28.83 -2.89 0.04
N LEU A 179 -29.62 -3.92 0.37
CA LEU A 179 -29.45 -5.25 -0.23
C LEU A 179 -29.76 -5.26 -1.72
N GLU A 180 -30.78 -4.51 -2.16
CA GLU A 180 -31.13 -4.40 -3.58
C GLU A 180 -29.98 -3.77 -4.36
N TYR A 181 -29.41 -2.69 -3.83
CA TYR A 181 -28.21 -2.09 -4.38
C TYR A 181 -27.06 -3.12 -4.46
N LEU A 182 -26.72 -3.82 -3.39
CA LEU A 182 -25.62 -4.80 -3.39
C LEU A 182 -25.86 -5.96 -4.37
N HIS A 183 -27.06 -6.54 -4.37
CA HIS A 183 -27.42 -7.67 -5.23
C HIS A 183 -27.43 -7.28 -6.72
N MET A 184 -27.81 -6.04 -7.06
CA MET A 184 -27.68 -5.51 -8.43
C MET A 184 -26.23 -5.36 -8.88
N HIS A 185 -25.30 -5.17 -7.94
CA HIS A 185 -23.86 -5.13 -8.19
C HIS A 185 -23.20 -6.52 -8.17
N GLY A 186 -24.00 -7.59 -8.06
CA GLY A 186 -23.49 -8.96 -7.97
C GLY A 186 -22.81 -9.28 -6.63
N ILE A 187 -23.05 -8.46 -5.59
CA ILE A 187 -22.47 -8.64 -4.26
C ILE A 187 -23.49 -9.33 -3.36
N ILE A 188 -23.11 -10.46 -2.79
CA ILE A 188 -23.91 -11.19 -1.80
C ILE A 188 -23.22 -11.07 -0.45
N HIS A 189 -23.93 -10.61 0.57
CA HIS A 189 -23.32 -10.17 1.83
C HIS A 189 -22.87 -11.35 2.72
N ARG A 190 -23.72 -12.38 2.86
CA ARG A 190 -23.50 -13.64 3.59
C ARG A 190 -23.37 -13.57 5.12
N ASP A 191 -23.23 -12.38 5.71
CA ASP A 191 -23.21 -12.21 7.18
C ASP A 191 -24.17 -11.08 7.62
N ILE A 192 -25.40 -11.08 7.10
CA ILE A 192 -26.45 -10.18 7.57
C ILE A 192 -26.89 -10.60 8.98
N LYS A 193 -26.72 -9.70 9.93
CA LYS A 193 -27.05 -9.88 11.35
C LYS A 193 -27.07 -8.53 12.06
N PRO A 194 -27.72 -8.39 13.23
CA PRO A 194 -27.84 -7.10 13.90
C PRO A 194 -26.52 -6.37 14.17
N GLU A 195 -25.43 -7.10 14.42
CA GLU A 195 -24.09 -6.53 14.66
C GLU A 195 -23.50 -5.83 13.43
N ASN A 196 -23.88 -6.27 12.24
CA ASN A 196 -23.44 -5.73 10.95
C ASN A 196 -24.46 -4.74 10.36
N LEU A 197 -25.57 -4.48 11.05
CA LEU A 197 -26.55 -3.46 10.66
C LEU A 197 -26.44 -2.28 11.62
N LEU A 198 -25.67 -1.27 11.22
CA LEU A 198 -25.40 -0.09 12.04
C LEU A 198 -26.47 0.99 11.81
N VAL A 199 -26.69 1.85 12.80
CA VAL A 199 -27.71 2.91 12.72
C VAL A 199 -27.06 4.27 13.00
N THR A 200 -27.34 5.26 12.16
CA THR A 200 -26.90 6.65 12.42
C THR A 200 -27.63 7.22 13.63
N LYS A 201 -27.09 8.29 14.23
CA LYS A 201 -27.88 9.02 15.23
C LYS A 201 -29.19 9.53 14.63
N PRO A 202 -30.32 9.42 15.35
CA PRO A 202 -31.55 10.10 15.00
C PRO A 202 -31.32 11.59 14.83
N ASP A 203 -32.06 12.19 13.90
CA ASP A 203 -32.05 13.64 13.71
C ASP A 203 -32.65 14.33 14.94
N ALA A 204 -31.90 15.26 15.53
CA ALA A 204 -32.34 15.99 16.71
C ALA A 204 -33.50 16.94 16.41
N ASP A 205 -33.60 17.43 15.17
CA ASP A 205 -34.65 18.35 14.73
C ASP A 205 -35.97 17.61 14.43
N PHE A 206 -35.95 16.27 14.43
CA PHE A 206 -37.10 15.43 14.14
C PHE A 206 -37.34 14.42 15.27
N HIS A 207 -38.19 14.80 16.23
CA HIS A 207 -38.51 14.08 17.48
C HIS A 207 -38.96 12.61 17.30
N ASP A 208 -39.21 12.18 16.07
CA ASP A 208 -39.70 10.84 15.69
C ASP A 208 -38.76 10.08 14.73
N SER A 209 -37.52 10.56 14.55
CA SER A 209 -36.53 9.92 13.67
C SER A 209 -35.97 8.62 14.28
N VAL A 210 -35.86 7.57 13.47
CA VAL A 210 -35.36 6.24 13.89
C VAL A 210 -33.86 6.06 13.58
N GLY A 211 -33.23 7.04 12.92
CA GLY A 211 -31.88 6.91 12.37
C GLY A 211 -31.86 6.09 11.07
N VAL A 212 -30.81 6.26 10.27
CA VAL A 212 -30.63 5.57 8.99
C VAL A 212 -29.85 4.28 9.24
N LEU A 213 -30.40 3.14 8.80
CA LEU A 213 -29.70 1.86 8.88
C LEU A 213 -28.73 1.70 7.71
N LYS A 214 -27.52 1.26 8.02
CA LYS A 214 -26.41 1.01 7.10
C LYS A 214 -25.87 -0.41 7.26
N ILE A 215 -25.77 -1.13 6.16
CA ILE A 215 -25.15 -2.46 6.09
C ILE A 215 -23.63 -2.31 6.15
N ALA A 216 -23.00 -2.99 7.10
CA ALA A 216 -21.57 -2.97 7.38
C ALA A 216 -20.95 -4.37 7.24
N ASP A 217 -19.62 -4.43 7.21
CA ASP A 217 -18.82 -5.66 7.22
C ASP A 217 -19.02 -6.62 6.03
N PHE A 218 -18.51 -6.19 4.88
CA PHE A 218 -18.41 -6.99 3.66
C PHE A 218 -17.29 -8.05 3.68
N GLY A 219 -16.70 -8.36 4.84
CA GLY A 219 -15.53 -9.25 4.95
C GLY A 219 -15.79 -10.71 4.54
N THR A 220 -17.06 -11.13 4.44
CA THR A 220 -17.50 -12.45 3.95
C THR A 220 -18.26 -12.36 2.62
N ALA A 221 -18.34 -11.17 2.03
CA ALA A 221 -19.10 -10.96 0.82
C ALA A 221 -18.47 -11.71 -0.37
N SER A 222 -19.30 -12.10 -1.33
CA SER A 222 -18.86 -12.79 -2.55
C SER A 222 -19.39 -12.06 -3.78
N PHE A 223 -18.52 -11.90 -4.76
CA PHE A 223 -18.79 -11.24 -6.03
C PHE A 223 -19.13 -12.31 -7.07
N CYS A 224 -20.36 -12.26 -7.58
CA CYS A 224 -20.90 -13.31 -8.45
C CYS A 224 -20.52 -13.08 -9.92
N GLU A 225 -19.28 -13.38 -10.31
CA GLU A 225 -18.94 -13.75 -11.69
C GLU A 225 -17.87 -14.87 -11.67
N GLY A 226 -18.22 -16.08 -12.10
CA GLY A 226 -17.27 -17.11 -12.56
C GLY A 226 -16.80 -18.21 -11.59
N ASP A 227 -16.96 -18.08 -10.27
CA ASP A 227 -16.32 -19.03 -9.34
C ASP A 227 -17.30 -20.05 -8.72
N SER A 228 -17.45 -21.21 -9.37
CA SER A 228 -18.24 -22.36 -8.88
C SER A 228 -17.72 -22.97 -7.57
N ASN A 229 -16.62 -22.45 -7.01
CA ASN A 229 -15.98 -22.92 -5.78
C ASN A 229 -16.25 -22.05 -4.53
N ALA A 230 -17.05 -20.98 -4.63
CA ALA A 230 -17.33 -20.06 -3.51
C ALA A 230 -18.30 -20.61 -2.44
N GLN A 231 -18.36 -21.94 -2.24
CA GLN A 231 -19.26 -22.66 -1.33
C GLN A 231 -18.64 -22.99 0.05
N LYS A 232 -17.55 -22.32 0.47
CA LYS A 232 -16.99 -22.51 1.82
C LYS A 232 -17.80 -21.69 2.85
N THR A 233 -18.21 -22.34 3.93
CA THR A 233 -19.02 -21.83 5.05
C THR A 233 -18.34 -20.65 5.76
N ALA A 234 -18.62 -19.42 5.32
CA ALA A 234 -18.28 -18.18 6.00
C ALA A 234 -19.55 -17.54 6.59
N GLY A 235 -19.45 -16.92 7.77
CA GLY A 235 -20.53 -16.21 8.47
C GLY A 235 -20.89 -16.81 9.84
N THR A 236 -21.90 -16.25 10.50
CA THR A 236 -22.31 -16.61 11.86
C THR A 236 -23.34 -17.76 11.85
N PRO A 237 -23.07 -18.95 12.45
CA PRO A 237 -23.90 -20.14 12.26
C PRO A 237 -25.40 -20.00 12.57
N ALA A 238 -25.79 -19.13 13.51
CA ALA A 238 -27.18 -18.89 13.86
C ALA A 238 -28.01 -18.23 12.73
N PHE A 239 -27.34 -17.63 11.76
CA PHE A 239 -27.94 -16.92 10.62
C PHE A 239 -27.81 -17.72 9.31
N PHE A 240 -27.21 -18.91 9.35
CA PHE A 240 -27.11 -19.77 8.17
C PHE A 240 -28.49 -20.26 7.73
N SER A 241 -28.67 -20.33 6.42
CA SER A 241 -29.86 -20.91 5.82
C SER A 241 -29.78 -22.45 5.77
N PRO A 242 -30.92 -23.17 5.68
CA PRO A 242 -30.94 -24.63 5.68
C PRO A 242 -30.09 -25.23 4.56
N GLU A 243 -30.05 -24.59 3.39
CA GLU A 243 -29.26 -25.01 2.24
C GLU A 243 -27.74 -24.80 2.42
N LEU A 244 -27.30 -23.86 3.27
CA LEU A 244 -25.90 -23.75 3.68
C LEU A 244 -25.48 -24.83 4.69
N CYS A 245 -26.44 -25.37 5.45
CA CYS A 245 -26.19 -26.44 6.44
C CYS A 245 -26.28 -27.86 5.86
N ALA A 246 -26.70 -28.01 4.60
CA ALA A 246 -26.82 -29.29 3.92
C ALA A 246 -25.47 -29.78 3.35
N LYS A 247 -25.18 -31.09 3.48
CA LYS A 247 -23.93 -31.72 3.01
C LYS A 247 -23.79 -31.78 1.48
N ASP A 248 -24.91 -31.71 0.76
CA ASP A 248 -24.97 -31.75 -0.70
C ASP A 248 -25.20 -30.36 -1.30
N SER A 249 -24.34 -29.41 -0.95
CA SER A 249 -24.35 -28.03 -1.45
C SER A 249 -24.14 -27.90 -2.97
N LYS A 250 -24.14 -29.01 -3.72
CA LYS A 250 -24.02 -29.09 -5.19
C LYS A 250 -25.23 -28.54 -5.95
N GLY A 251 -26.28 -28.08 -5.27
CA GLY A 251 -27.43 -27.43 -5.91
C GLY A 251 -27.12 -26.01 -6.38
N THR A 252 -27.44 -25.69 -7.64
CA THR A 252 -27.38 -24.34 -8.21
C THR A 252 -28.62 -23.54 -7.79
N TYR A 253 -28.61 -22.97 -6.58
CA TYR A 253 -29.63 -22.01 -6.15
C TYR A 253 -29.10 -20.58 -6.21
N ASP A 254 -30.02 -19.63 -6.34
CA ASP A 254 -29.69 -18.21 -6.31
C ASP A 254 -29.18 -17.83 -4.92
N MET A 255 -27.89 -17.55 -4.81
CA MET A 255 -27.23 -17.23 -3.54
C MET A 255 -27.80 -15.98 -2.86
N ARG A 256 -28.55 -15.12 -3.57
CA ARG A 256 -29.23 -13.96 -2.97
C ARG A 256 -30.25 -14.36 -1.90
N VAL A 257 -30.90 -15.51 -2.05
CA VAL A 257 -31.92 -16.01 -1.10
C VAL A 257 -31.34 -16.39 0.27
N VAL A 258 -30.02 -16.54 0.36
CA VAL A 258 -29.30 -16.76 1.63
C VAL A 258 -29.33 -15.50 2.49
N ASP A 259 -29.08 -14.32 1.90
CA ASP A 259 -29.18 -13.05 2.62
C ASP A 259 -30.61 -12.83 3.13
N LEU A 260 -31.63 -13.23 2.36
CA LEU A 260 -33.04 -13.07 2.76
C LEU A 260 -33.42 -13.97 3.96
N TRP A 261 -32.85 -15.18 4.05
CA TRP A 261 -33.00 -15.99 5.26
C TRP A 261 -32.38 -15.30 6.47
N ALA A 262 -31.16 -14.76 6.33
CA ALA A 262 -30.47 -14.06 7.39
C ALA A 262 -31.20 -12.77 7.82
N VAL A 263 -31.88 -12.08 6.88
CA VAL A 263 -32.83 -10.99 7.18
C VAL A 263 -33.99 -11.51 8.02
N GLY A 264 -34.59 -12.65 7.68
CA GLY A 264 -35.65 -13.29 8.47
C GLY A 264 -35.20 -13.59 9.90
N VAL A 265 -34.03 -14.19 10.07
CA VAL A 265 -33.46 -14.46 11.41
C VAL A 265 -33.24 -13.15 12.18
N THR A 266 -32.69 -12.13 11.53
CA THR A 266 -32.46 -10.78 12.12
C THR A 266 -33.76 -10.15 12.60
N VAL A 267 -34.82 -10.18 11.78
CA VAL A 267 -36.14 -9.65 12.14
C VAL A 267 -36.76 -10.43 13.29
N TYR A 268 -36.60 -11.75 13.32
CA TYR A 268 -37.05 -12.58 14.44
C TYR A 268 -36.42 -12.12 15.76
N LEU A 269 -35.10 -11.85 15.75
CA LEU A 269 -34.39 -11.29 16.91
C LEU A 269 -34.92 -9.89 17.28
N TRP A 270 -35.12 -8.99 16.30
CA TRP A 270 -35.68 -7.67 16.59
C TRP A 270 -37.07 -7.74 17.23
N VAL A 271 -37.91 -8.70 16.84
CA VAL A 271 -39.28 -8.83 17.36
C VAL A 271 -39.33 -9.31 18.81
N CYS A 272 -38.53 -10.31 19.18
CA CYS A 272 -38.69 -11.00 20.47
C CYS A 272 -37.39 -11.21 21.26
N GLY A 273 -36.27 -10.64 20.80
CA GLY A 273 -34.98 -10.67 21.49
C GLY A 273 -34.30 -12.04 21.55
N ARG A 274 -34.78 -13.02 20.79
CA ARG A 274 -34.26 -14.40 20.76
C ARG A 274 -34.13 -14.92 19.34
N ALA A 275 -33.13 -15.75 19.08
CA ALA A 275 -32.97 -16.41 17.80
C ALA A 275 -34.03 -17.53 17.60
N PRO A 276 -34.45 -17.82 16.36
CA PRO A 276 -35.39 -18.91 16.07
C PRO A 276 -34.79 -20.30 16.36
N PHE A 277 -33.46 -20.41 16.35
CA PHE A 277 -32.75 -21.65 16.65
C PHE A 277 -31.71 -21.42 17.74
N LYS A 278 -31.58 -22.39 18.64
CA LYS A 278 -30.56 -22.40 19.69
C LYS A 278 -30.10 -23.84 19.91
N ALA A 279 -28.79 -24.02 20.05
CA ALA A 279 -28.20 -25.29 20.43
C ALA A 279 -26.86 -25.03 21.14
N ASP A 280 -26.35 -26.03 21.85
CA ASP A 280 -25.13 -25.91 22.65
C ASP A 280 -23.85 -25.87 21.80
N THR A 281 -23.90 -26.41 20.58
CA THR A 281 -22.76 -26.41 19.66
C THR A 281 -23.17 -25.94 18.27
N ALA A 282 -22.23 -25.35 17.53
CA ALA A 282 -22.47 -24.91 16.15
C ALA A 282 -22.93 -26.07 15.24
N MET A 283 -22.40 -27.29 15.44
CA MET A 283 -22.81 -28.46 14.65
C MET A 283 -24.26 -28.89 14.94
N LEU A 284 -24.68 -28.85 16.21
CA LEU A 284 -26.06 -29.13 16.59
C LEU A 284 -27.00 -28.02 16.07
N LEU A 285 -26.55 -26.77 16.12
CA LEU A 285 -27.31 -25.63 15.60
C LEU A 285 -27.53 -25.75 14.08
N MET A 286 -26.47 -26.03 13.31
CA MET A 286 -26.57 -26.26 11.88
C MET A 286 -27.46 -27.47 11.54
N SER A 287 -27.44 -28.52 12.38
CA SER A 287 -28.33 -29.66 12.21
C SER A 287 -29.79 -29.28 12.47
N ALA A 288 -30.07 -28.51 13.54
CA ALA A 288 -31.41 -28.00 13.82
C ALA A 288 -31.96 -27.10 12.71
N ILE A 289 -31.10 -26.24 12.14
CA ILE A 289 -31.45 -25.38 11.01
C ILE A 289 -31.73 -26.23 9.76
N ARG A 290 -30.87 -27.21 9.44
CA ARG A 290 -31.05 -28.12 8.31
C ARG A 290 -32.35 -28.92 8.42
N ASP A 291 -32.65 -29.40 9.61
CA ASP A 291 -33.75 -30.34 9.87
C ASP A 291 -35.06 -29.64 10.23
N VAL A 292 -35.11 -28.30 10.17
CA VAL A 292 -36.32 -27.50 10.38
C VAL A 292 -37.46 -27.93 9.46
N GLY A 293 -38.69 -27.81 9.94
CA GLY A 293 -39.90 -27.96 9.12
C GLY A 293 -39.95 -26.97 7.95
N PRO A 294 -40.91 -27.12 7.02
CA PRO A 294 -40.98 -26.27 5.82
C PRO A 294 -41.14 -24.79 6.13
N GLN A 295 -41.72 -24.47 7.29
CA GLN A 295 -42.10 -23.12 7.70
C GLN A 295 -41.81 -22.90 9.18
N ILE A 296 -41.31 -21.73 9.54
CA ILE A 296 -41.11 -21.28 10.92
C ILE A 296 -42.22 -20.27 11.25
N SER A 297 -42.93 -20.46 12.35
CA SER A 297 -43.94 -19.50 12.81
C SER A 297 -43.31 -18.24 13.38
N ALA A 298 -43.89 -17.08 13.08
CA ALA A 298 -43.48 -15.81 13.67
C ALA A 298 -43.71 -15.78 15.19
N PRO A 299 -42.95 -14.97 15.95
CA PRO A 299 -43.24 -14.69 17.35
C PRO A 299 -44.63 -14.05 17.52
N ALA A 300 -45.30 -14.32 18.64
CA ALA A 300 -46.64 -13.79 18.91
C ALA A 300 -46.66 -12.26 19.03
N GLU A 301 -45.51 -11.66 19.31
CA GLU A 301 -45.29 -10.22 19.41
C GLU A 301 -45.31 -9.52 18.04
N ALA A 302 -45.18 -10.25 16.93
CA ALA A 302 -45.25 -9.68 15.59
C ALA A 302 -46.70 -9.36 15.19
N GLY A 303 -46.94 -8.15 14.69
CA GLY A 303 -48.21 -7.83 14.04
C GLY A 303 -48.48 -8.71 12.81
N PRO A 304 -49.74 -8.89 12.38
CA PRO A 304 -50.10 -9.86 11.32
C PRO A 304 -49.36 -9.68 9.99
N GLY A 305 -49.08 -8.43 9.60
CA GLY A 305 -48.32 -8.14 8.38
C GLY A 305 -46.84 -8.51 8.50
N LEU A 306 -46.21 -8.17 9.62
CA LEU A 306 -44.82 -8.53 9.90
C LEU A 306 -44.67 -10.05 10.07
N ALA A 307 -45.61 -10.69 10.75
CA ALA A 307 -45.63 -12.15 10.92
C ALA A 307 -45.63 -12.86 9.57
N ARG A 308 -46.50 -12.45 8.64
CA ARG A 308 -46.55 -13.01 7.27
C ARG A 308 -45.22 -12.83 6.53
N VAL A 309 -44.63 -11.64 6.58
CA VAL A 309 -43.33 -11.36 5.92
C VAL A 309 -42.21 -12.20 6.53
N LEU A 310 -42.15 -12.26 7.86
CA LEU A 310 -41.14 -13.04 8.59
C LEU A 310 -41.25 -14.53 8.30
N GLU A 311 -42.46 -15.06 8.27
CA GLU A 311 -42.73 -16.43 7.87
C GLU A 311 -42.24 -16.69 6.43
N ALA A 312 -42.61 -15.84 5.47
CA ALA A 312 -42.19 -16.00 4.09
C ALA A 312 -40.66 -15.90 3.88
N LEU A 313 -39.95 -15.11 4.70
CA LEU A 313 -38.48 -15.05 4.71
C LEU A 313 -37.83 -16.32 5.28
N LEU A 314 -38.47 -16.93 6.28
CA LEU A 314 -38.01 -18.15 6.96
C LEU A 314 -38.61 -19.44 6.37
N THR A 315 -39.09 -19.38 5.12
CA THR A 315 -39.48 -20.56 4.36
C THR A 315 -38.24 -21.37 3.97
N LYS A 316 -38.26 -22.67 4.26
CA LYS A 316 -37.11 -23.56 4.03
C LYS A 316 -36.75 -23.71 2.56
N ASP A 317 -37.75 -23.91 1.71
CA ASP A 317 -37.53 -24.11 0.27
C ASP A 317 -37.14 -22.81 -0.43
N THR A 318 -35.93 -22.79 -0.99
CA THR A 318 -35.36 -21.63 -1.70
C THR A 318 -36.19 -21.15 -2.89
N LYS A 319 -36.99 -22.02 -3.51
CA LYS A 319 -37.82 -21.66 -4.68
C LYS A 319 -39.08 -20.88 -4.29
N THR A 320 -39.57 -21.09 -3.08
CA THR A 320 -40.80 -20.50 -2.56
C THR A 320 -40.54 -19.44 -1.48
N ARG A 321 -39.32 -19.37 -0.95
CA ARG A 321 -38.86 -18.31 -0.05
C ARG A 321 -39.03 -16.93 -0.66
N LEU A 322 -39.47 -15.98 0.15
CA LEU A 322 -39.66 -14.60 -0.25
C LEU A 322 -38.38 -14.03 -0.87
N THR A 323 -38.49 -13.58 -2.12
CA THR A 323 -37.40 -12.92 -2.84
C THR A 323 -37.35 -11.44 -2.50
N LEU A 324 -36.20 -10.79 -2.75
CA LEU A 324 -36.04 -9.36 -2.50
C LEU A 324 -37.04 -8.50 -3.29
N ASN A 325 -37.31 -8.86 -4.55
CA ASN A 325 -38.28 -8.17 -5.40
C ASN A 325 -39.70 -8.27 -4.84
N GLN A 326 -40.08 -9.44 -4.32
CA GLN A 326 -41.38 -9.63 -3.68
C GLN A 326 -41.47 -8.84 -2.37
N LEU A 327 -40.43 -8.91 -1.52
CA LEU A 327 -40.37 -8.17 -0.27
C LEU A 327 -40.49 -6.65 -0.48
N ARG A 328 -39.78 -6.12 -1.49
CA ARG A 328 -39.83 -4.70 -1.88
C ARG A 328 -41.25 -4.21 -2.21
N LEU A 329 -42.10 -5.10 -2.73
CA LEU A 329 -43.46 -4.81 -3.14
C LEU A 329 -44.52 -5.22 -2.09
N ASP A 330 -44.12 -5.83 -0.97
CA ASP A 330 -45.08 -6.34 0.02
C ASP A 330 -45.89 -5.21 0.66
N ASP A 331 -47.18 -5.47 0.87
CA ASP A 331 -48.13 -4.52 1.45
C ASP A 331 -47.71 -4.02 2.84
N TRP A 332 -47.09 -4.87 3.66
CA TRP A 332 -46.64 -4.45 4.99
C TRP A 332 -45.49 -3.45 4.88
N LEU A 333 -44.56 -3.66 3.95
CA LEU A 333 -43.38 -2.81 3.78
C LEU A 333 -43.73 -1.49 3.09
N THR A 334 -44.70 -1.51 2.17
CA THR A 334 -45.12 -0.35 1.37
C THR A 334 -46.32 0.41 1.93
N ASP A 335 -46.85 -0.01 3.09
CA ASP A 335 -48.13 0.48 3.64
C ASP A 335 -49.28 0.41 2.61
N ALA A 336 -49.46 -0.78 2.03
CA ALA A 336 -50.40 -1.06 0.94
C ALA A 336 -50.22 -0.09 -0.25
N GLY A 337 -48.97 0.06 -0.70
CA GLY A 337 -48.59 0.90 -1.83
C GLY A 337 -48.59 2.41 -1.59
N LYS A 338 -48.93 2.90 -0.39
CA LYS A 338 -48.92 4.34 -0.08
C LYS A 338 -47.51 4.92 0.07
N GLN A 339 -46.58 4.08 0.51
CA GLN A 339 -45.18 4.44 0.72
C GLN A 339 -44.27 3.44 -0.03
N PRO A 340 -44.27 3.46 -1.37
CA PRO A 340 -43.37 2.60 -2.13
C PRO A 340 -41.91 2.91 -1.78
N LEU A 341 -41.03 1.94 -1.99
CA LEU A 341 -39.59 2.16 -1.87
C LEU A 341 -39.09 2.91 -3.13
N PRO A 342 -38.14 3.85 -2.99
CA PRO A 342 -37.55 4.53 -4.14
C PRO A 342 -36.78 3.53 -5.02
N VAL A 343 -36.75 3.79 -6.32
CA VAL A 343 -35.99 2.98 -7.27
C VAL A 343 -34.49 3.14 -6.99
N GLN A 344 -33.76 2.03 -7.00
CA GLN A 344 -32.31 2.05 -6.78
C GLN A 344 -31.57 2.38 -8.08
N PRO A 345 -30.44 3.12 -8.01
CA PRO A 345 -29.67 3.48 -9.20
C PRO A 345 -29.15 2.23 -9.92
N VAL A 346 -29.45 2.10 -11.21
CA VAL A 346 -28.96 1.02 -12.08
C VAL A 346 -27.59 1.42 -12.63
N VAL A 347 -26.57 1.42 -11.78
CA VAL A 347 -25.19 1.64 -12.21
C VAL A 347 -24.43 0.35 -11.95
N LYS A 348 -24.01 -0.38 -12.99
CA LYS A 348 -23.05 -1.46 -12.79
C LYS A 348 -21.72 -0.80 -12.44
N VAL A 349 -21.21 -1.03 -11.23
CA VAL A 349 -19.85 -0.60 -10.88
C VAL A 349 -18.87 -1.30 -11.82
N VAL A 350 -18.28 -0.53 -12.73
CA VAL A 350 -17.16 -0.97 -13.57
C VAL A 350 -15.89 -0.48 -12.91
N VAL A 351 -14.93 -1.37 -12.69
CA VAL A 351 -13.62 -1.02 -12.15
C VAL A 351 -12.61 -1.01 -13.31
N THR A 352 -11.81 0.05 -13.41
CA THR A 352 -10.72 0.16 -14.39
C THR A 352 -9.47 -0.56 -13.89
N ALA A 353 -8.56 -0.93 -14.79
CA ALA A 353 -7.27 -1.53 -14.40
C ALA A 353 -6.47 -0.62 -13.43
N GLU A 354 -6.47 0.69 -13.68
CA GLU A 354 -5.85 1.70 -12.81
C GLU A 354 -6.45 1.69 -11.40
N GLU A 355 -7.77 1.57 -11.26
CA GLU A 355 -8.43 1.50 -9.96
C GLU A 355 -8.21 0.17 -9.24
N ILE A 356 -8.00 -0.93 -9.97
CA ILE A 356 -7.60 -2.23 -9.41
C ILE A 356 -6.17 -2.14 -8.87
N GLU A 357 -5.26 -1.47 -9.59
CA GLU A 357 -3.89 -1.22 -9.14
C GLU A 357 -3.85 -0.27 -7.93
N GLN A 358 -4.67 0.77 -7.93
CA GLN A 358 -4.82 1.75 -6.83
C GLN A 358 -5.75 1.28 -5.71
N ALA A 359 -6.32 0.08 -5.81
CA ALA A 359 -7.25 -0.46 -4.82
C ALA A 359 -6.60 -0.53 -3.43
N ILE A 360 -5.30 -0.79 -3.42
CA ILE A 360 -4.44 -0.94 -2.25
C ILE A 360 -3.41 0.19 -2.29
N SER A 361 -3.51 1.13 -1.35
CA SER A 361 -2.45 2.12 -1.14
C SER A 361 -1.26 1.41 -0.51
N ASN A 362 -0.29 0.99 -1.33
CA ASN A 362 0.92 0.35 -0.87
C ASN A 362 1.87 1.42 -0.31
N ARG A 363 1.68 1.82 0.95
CA ARG A 363 2.37 2.99 1.55
C ARG A 363 3.83 2.72 2.00
N LYS A 364 4.52 1.78 1.35
CA LYS A 364 5.98 1.69 1.35
C LYS A 364 6.49 1.52 -0.07
N ALA A 365 6.25 2.53 -0.89
CA ALA A 365 7.07 2.71 -2.07
C ALA A 365 8.45 3.17 -1.59
N ILE A 366 9.43 2.36 -1.89
CA ILE A 366 10.78 2.49 -1.39
C ILE A 366 11.42 3.66 -2.12
N ALA A 367 11.86 4.69 -1.38
CA ALA A 367 12.61 5.78 -1.99
C ALA A 367 13.80 5.19 -2.77
N VAL A 368 14.02 5.67 -3.99
CA VAL A 368 15.01 5.24 -4.99
C VAL A 368 16.33 4.68 -4.42
N GLY A 369 16.93 5.30 -3.39
CA GLY A 369 18.17 4.82 -2.75
C GLY A 369 18.01 3.71 -1.68
N SER A 370 16.82 3.54 -1.10
CA SER A 370 16.53 2.49 -0.11
C SER A 370 16.09 1.15 -0.73
N ALA A 371 15.79 1.15 -2.03
CA ALA A 371 15.32 -0.02 -2.79
C ALA A 371 16.43 -1.04 -2.98
N SER A 372 17.66 -0.59 -3.28
CA SER A 372 18.85 -1.43 -3.24
C SER A 372 19.41 -1.61 -1.82
N GLY A 373 19.19 -0.64 -0.91
CA GLY A 373 19.70 -0.66 0.48
C GLY A 373 20.82 0.39 0.68
N PRO A 374 21.26 0.65 1.94
CA PRO A 374 22.35 1.58 2.20
C PRO A 374 23.65 1.10 1.54
N SER A 375 24.41 2.02 0.96
CA SER A 375 25.74 1.72 0.42
C SER A 375 26.69 1.26 1.52
N PHE A 376 27.71 0.48 1.14
CA PHE A 376 28.74 0.06 2.09
C PHE A 376 29.45 1.29 2.71
N LEU A 377 29.78 2.28 1.88
CA LEU A 377 30.38 3.54 2.32
C LEU A 377 29.47 4.36 3.25
N GLY A 378 28.16 4.40 2.98
CA GLY A 378 27.20 5.10 3.84
C GLY A 378 26.99 4.41 5.19
N THR A 379 27.10 3.08 5.21
CA THR A 379 27.04 2.28 6.45
C THR A 379 28.30 2.47 7.29
N ALA A 380 29.47 2.46 6.66
CA ALA A 380 30.77 2.59 7.34
C ALA A 380 31.01 3.98 7.95
N THR A 381 30.48 5.04 7.33
CA THR A 381 30.69 6.44 7.78
C THR A 381 29.62 6.95 8.72
N GLY A 382 28.63 6.14 9.10
CA GLY A 382 27.50 6.58 9.92
C GLY A 382 26.55 7.59 9.23
N ASN A 383 26.88 8.04 8.01
CA ASN A 383 26.12 9.00 7.20
C ASN A 383 24.84 8.43 6.56
N SER A 384 24.24 7.42 7.20
CA SER A 384 22.91 6.90 6.89
C SER A 384 21.81 7.97 6.81
N PHE A 385 22.07 9.17 7.35
CA PHE A 385 21.20 10.35 7.33
C PHE A 385 21.07 11.06 5.96
N ILE A 386 21.94 10.78 4.98
CA ILE A 386 21.97 11.42 3.63
C ILE A 386 21.27 10.51 2.59
N GLY A 387 20.27 9.75 3.03
CA GLY A 387 19.45 8.88 2.17
C GLY A 387 18.28 9.62 1.54
N TRP A 388 17.79 9.12 0.40
CA TRP A 388 16.52 9.56 -0.19
C TRP A 388 15.37 9.15 0.75
N LYS A 389 14.50 10.10 1.08
CA LYS A 389 13.27 9.89 1.85
C LYS A 389 12.08 10.30 1.01
N ARG A 390 11.04 9.49 1.03
CA ARG A 390 9.78 9.82 0.37
C ARG A 390 8.85 10.52 1.37
N GLU A 391 8.28 11.64 0.96
CA GLU A 391 7.29 12.43 1.70
C GLU A 391 6.00 12.45 0.88
N GLY A 392 5.05 11.62 1.28
CA GLY A 392 3.82 11.42 0.53
C GLY A 392 3.96 10.66 -0.78
N SER A 393 2.98 10.78 -1.66
CA SER A 393 2.97 10.11 -2.95
C SER A 393 3.79 10.87 -3.99
N GLN A 394 3.91 12.20 -3.85
CA GLN A 394 4.42 13.07 -4.92
C GLN A 394 5.83 13.64 -4.71
N ILE A 395 6.41 13.50 -3.50
CA ILE A 395 7.66 14.19 -3.15
C ILE A 395 8.71 13.20 -2.64
N ILE A 396 9.92 13.27 -3.21
CA ILE A 396 11.12 12.66 -2.62
C ILE A 396 12.06 13.78 -2.20
N LYS A 397 12.51 13.74 -0.95
CA LYS A 397 13.54 14.61 -0.41
C LYS A 397 14.83 13.83 -0.21
N LYS A 398 15.96 14.39 -0.64
CA LYS A 398 17.28 13.99 -0.16
C LYS A 398 17.89 15.17 0.56
N ARG A 399 18.29 14.96 1.80
CA ARG A 399 19.15 15.92 2.50
C ARG A 399 20.53 15.83 1.88
N GLY A 400 20.96 16.87 1.16
CA GLY A 400 22.24 16.92 0.47
C GLY A 400 22.99 18.20 0.81
N THR A 401 24.22 18.34 0.33
CA THR A 401 24.95 19.62 0.44
C THR A 401 24.44 20.60 -0.61
N GLU A 402 24.56 21.90 -0.37
CA GLU A 402 24.26 22.92 -1.38
C GLU A 402 25.07 22.69 -2.68
N ARG A 403 26.31 22.19 -2.57
CA ARG A 403 27.14 21.78 -3.71
C ARG A 403 26.46 20.69 -4.54
N GLU A 404 25.91 19.67 -3.88
CA GLU A 404 25.18 18.58 -4.54
C GLU A 404 23.91 19.10 -5.23
N ALA A 405 23.12 19.94 -4.55
CA ALA A 405 21.90 20.53 -5.09
C ALA A 405 22.15 21.36 -6.36
N ARG A 406 23.19 22.21 -6.33
CA ARG A 406 23.62 23.01 -7.49
C ARG A 406 24.08 22.12 -8.66
N PHE A 407 24.81 21.03 -8.36
CA PHE A 407 25.26 20.09 -9.40
C PHE A 407 24.07 19.40 -10.06
N PHE A 408 23.10 18.91 -9.30
CA PHE A 408 21.86 18.33 -9.84
C PHE A 408 21.14 19.29 -10.80
N LYS A 409 21.00 20.56 -10.43
CA LYS A 409 20.39 21.58 -11.29
C LYS A 409 21.17 21.76 -12.59
N ALA A 410 22.50 21.75 -12.53
CA ALA A 410 23.35 21.91 -13.71
C ALA A 410 23.24 20.70 -14.66
N VAL A 411 23.26 19.47 -14.14
CA VAL A 411 23.07 18.24 -14.93
C VAL A 411 21.65 18.19 -15.52
N ALA A 412 20.63 18.62 -14.78
CA ALA A 412 19.24 18.66 -15.28
C ALA A 412 19.03 19.63 -16.44
N GLY A 413 19.84 20.69 -16.53
CA GLY A 413 19.86 21.62 -17.66
C GLY A 413 20.70 21.14 -18.86
N SER A 414 21.31 19.96 -18.79
CA SER A 414 22.15 19.38 -19.84
C SER A 414 21.41 18.33 -20.66
N ASP A 415 22.10 17.79 -21.66
CA ASP A 415 21.62 16.68 -22.49
C ASP A 415 21.51 15.33 -21.73
N LEU A 416 21.99 15.26 -20.49
CA LEU A 416 21.78 14.13 -19.59
C LEU A 416 20.46 14.17 -18.83
N ALA A 417 19.61 15.19 -19.03
CA ALA A 417 18.35 15.36 -18.30
C ALA A 417 17.45 14.10 -18.33
N ALA A 418 17.37 13.44 -19.49
CA ALA A 418 16.57 12.22 -19.66
C ALA A 418 17.12 11.00 -18.88
N HIS A 419 18.37 11.04 -18.44
CA HIS A 419 19.08 9.97 -17.73
C HIS A 419 19.23 10.20 -16.24
N ILE A 420 18.75 11.35 -15.75
CA ILE A 420 18.60 11.64 -14.32
C ILE A 420 17.11 11.72 -13.94
N PRO A 421 16.76 11.78 -12.65
CA PRO A 421 15.39 12.08 -12.20
C PRO A 421 14.96 13.51 -12.54
N ILE A 422 13.66 13.73 -12.79
CA ILE A 422 13.16 14.85 -13.63
C ILE A 422 12.96 16.21 -12.93
N LEU A 423 12.87 16.33 -11.60
CA LEU A 423 12.65 17.65 -10.97
C LEU A 423 13.53 17.83 -9.73
N TYR A 424 14.29 18.93 -9.70
CA TYR A 424 15.08 19.37 -8.55
C TYR A 424 14.73 20.81 -8.22
N GLY A 425 13.82 20.99 -7.26
CA GLY A 425 13.57 22.28 -6.63
C GLY A 425 14.30 22.35 -5.29
N ILE A 426 15.14 23.36 -5.08
CA ILE A 426 15.58 23.72 -3.73
C ILE A 426 14.38 24.40 -3.09
N GLY A 427 13.78 23.77 -2.07
CA GLY A 427 12.76 24.46 -1.28
C GLY A 427 13.41 25.61 -0.53
N SER A 428 12.82 26.80 -0.55
CA SER A 428 13.07 27.76 0.52
C SER A 428 12.80 27.04 1.84
N ALA A 429 13.75 27.09 2.77
CA ALA A 429 13.52 26.56 4.11
C ALA A 429 12.29 27.25 4.70
N ASP A 430 11.15 26.54 4.75
CA ASP A 430 10.03 26.93 5.59
C ASP A 430 10.48 26.72 7.05
N GLU A 431 10.34 27.77 7.86
CA GLU A 431 10.99 28.00 9.16
C GLU A 431 10.54 27.09 10.33
N GLU A 432 10.11 25.83 10.11
CA GLU A 432 9.49 25.04 11.20
C GLU A 432 10.33 23.88 11.79
N ASP A 433 11.55 23.60 11.31
CA ASP A 433 12.41 22.54 11.86
C ASP A 433 13.77 23.06 12.40
N ALA A 434 13.73 24.13 13.20
CA ALA A 434 14.88 24.65 13.93
C ALA A 434 14.86 24.26 15.42
N ASP A 435 14.78 22.96 15.73
CA ASP A 435 15.08 22.42 17.06
C ASP A 435 16.09 21.27 16.94
N VAL A 436 17.32 21.60 16.53
CA VAL A 436 18.52 20.86 16.91
C VAL A 436 19.56 21.89 17.29
N GLU A 437 19.84 21.99 18.59
CA GLU A 437 20.87 22.85 19.18
C GLU A 437 22.19 22.76 18.41
N LEU A 438 22.65 23.88 17.85
CA LEU A 438 24.05 24.09 17.50
C LEU A 438 24.43 25.53 17.83
N SER A 439 25.41 25.64 18.70
CA SER A 439 25.89 26.85 19.33
C SER A 439 26.57 27.81 18.34
N THR A 440 26.10 29.06 18.42
CA THR A 440 26.70 30.36 18.05
C THR A 440 28.15 30.41 17.51
N ARG A 441 28.33 31.04 16.34
CA ARG A 441 28.96 32.37 16.16
C ARG A 441 28.98 32.75 14.66
N GLY A 442 28.50 33.96 14.34
CA GLY A 442 28.28 34.40 12.96
C GLY A 442 29.34 35.31 12.34
N SER A 443 29.11 35.72 11.09
CA SER A 443 29.42 37.05 10.55
C SER A 443 28.78 37.24 9.16
N ARG A 444 28.49 38.50 8.81
CA ARG A 444 27.82 38.98 7.59
C ARG A 444 28.83 39.21 6.44
N ARG A 445 28.45 38.91 5.18
CA ARG A 445 28.35 39.84 4.00
C ARG A 445 28.63 39.23 2.60
N SER A 446 27.78 39.67 1.65
CA SER A 446 28.01 40.09 0.24
C SER A 446 28.11 39.07 -0.92
N GLU A 447 27.27 39.34 -1.92
CA GLU A 447 27.23 38.79 -3.29
C GLU A 447 28.49 39.14 -4.09
N THR A 448 29.10 38.16 -4.78
CA THR A 448 29.73 38.25 -6.11
C THR A 448 30.12 36.85 -6.62
N PHE A 449 29.89 36.60 -7.90
CA PHE A 449 30.34 35.42 -8.65
C PHE A 449 31.88 35.32 -8.66
N GLY A 450 32.41 34.16 -8.27
CA GLY A 450 33.81 33.76 -8.48
C GLY A 450 34.61 33.53 -7.20
N ALA A 451 35.46 32.51 -7.25
CA ALA A 451 36.44 32.08 -6.25
C ALA A 451 35.97 31.13 -5.14
N TYR A 452 36.78 30.08 -4.99
CA TYR A 452 36.81 29.06 -3.96
C TYR A 452 36.67 29.66 -2.56
N VAL A 453 35.63 29.27 -1.80
CA VAL A 453 35.49 29.55 -0.35
C VAL A 453 34.87 28.32 0.33
N PRO A 454 35.46 27.79 1.42
CA PRO A 454 34.90 26.68 2.17
C PRO A 454 33.75 27.14 3.06
N ASP A 455 32.56 26.56 2.87
CA ASP A 455 31.48 26.59 3.87
C ASP A 455 30.67 25.29 3.77
N SER A 456 31.04 24.31 4.57
CA SER A 456 30.45 22.97 4.62
C SER A 456 29.42 22.83 5.76
N SER A 457 28.58 23.85 5.98
CA SER A 457 27.68 23.85 7.15
C SER A 457 26.18 23.80 6.83
N ARG A 458 25.73 24.09 5.60
CA ARG A 458 24.30 24.08 5.24
C ARG A 458 23.93 22.90 4.34
N TYR A 459 23.16 21.99 4.92
CA TYR A 459 22.43 20.96 4.18
C TYR A 459 21.14 21.55 3.61
N GLU A 460 20.83 21.22 2.36
CA GLU A 460 19.58 21.59 1.71
C GLU A 460 18.75 20.35 1.41
N ASP A 461 17.43 20.52 1.42
CA ASP A 461 16.49 19.51 0.96
C ASP A 461 16.38 19.58 -0.56
N ILE A 462 16.99 18.60 -1.22
CA ILE A 462 16.85 18.37 -2.64
C ILE A 462 15.48 17.70 -2.86
N ARG A 463 14.49 18.44 -3.39
CA ARG A 463 13.11 17.97 -3.59
C ARG A 463 12.83 17.57 -5.04
N MET A 464 12.18 16.43 -5.22
CA MET A 464 11.55 16.01 -6.47
C MET A 464 10.05 16.28 -6.44
N GLN A 465 9.50 16.83 -7.53
CA GLN A 465 8.06 17.10 -7.70
C GLN A 465 7.54 16.35 -8.94
N GLU A 466 6.33 15.80 -8.87
CA GLU A 466 5.78 14.87 -9.88
C GLU A 466 5.03 15.54 -11.05
N SER A 467 5.46 16.72 -11.51
CA SER A 467 4.74 17.41 -12.60
C SER A 467 5.22 16.96 -13.99
N ALA A 468 4.44 16.07 -14.60
CA ALA A 468 4.47 15.57 -15.98
C ALA A 468 5.63 14.60 -16.34
N LEU A 469 5.31 13.28 -16.34
CA LEU A 469 6.09 12.09 -16.78
C LEU A 469 7.04 11.45 -15.73
N PRO A 470 7.21 10.09 -15.84
CA PRO A 470 6.73 9.09 -14.88
C PRO A 470 7.34 9.21 -13.46
N PRO A 471 6.68 8.62 -12.45
CA PRO A 471 6.95 8.87 -11.04
C PRO A 471 8.32 8.33 -10.61
N ASP A 472 8.68 8.58 -9.34
CA ASP A 472 9.78 7.92 -8.64
C ASP A 472 10.05 6.50 -9.16
N LEU A 473 11.32 6.17 -9.38
CA LEU A 473 11.79 4.97 -10.06
C LEU A 473 11.10 3.69 -9.58
N ALA A 474 10.68 3.64 -8.31
CA ALA A 474 9.98 2.50 -7.70
C ALA A 474 8.54 2.81 -7.24
N ALA A 475 8.02 4.02 -7.47
CA ALA A 475 6.72 4.47 -6.99
C ALA A 475 5.52 3.74 -7.59
N SER A 476 5.58 3.51 -8.90
CA SER A 476 4.55 2.76 -9.62
C SER A 476 4.79 1.24 -9.57
N MET A 477 5.85 0.80 -8.88
CA MET A 477 6.22 -0.60 -8.80
C MET A 477 5.52 -1.30 -7.63
N THR A 478 4.89 -2.42 -7.92
CA THR A 478 4.22 -3.29 -6.95
C THR A 478 5.18 -4.31 -6.35
N ARG A 479 6.17 -4.78 -7.11
CA ARG A 479 7.18 -5.75 -6.70
C ARG A 479 8.57 -5.28 -7.15
N PRO A 480 9.11 -4.20 -6.56
CA PRO A 480 10.32 -3.56 -7.05
C PRO A 480 11.56 -4.45 -6.88
N CYS A 481 12.35 -4.59 -7.93
CA CYS A 481 13.72 -5.11 -7.91
C CYS A 481 14.68 -3.97 -8.22
N ALA A 482 15.76 -3.83 -7.45
CA ALA A 482 16.70 -2.71 -7.62
C ALA A 482 18.15 -3.12 -7.39
N MET A 483 19.04 -2.63 -8.24
CA MET A 483 20.49 -2.83 -8.18
C MET A 483 21.22 -1.51 -8.42
N SER A 484 22.19 -1.22 -7.57
CA SER A 484 22.96 0.03 -7.59
C SER A 484 24.41 -0.22 -7.95
N PHE A 485 24.92 0.60 -8.86
CA PHE A 485 26.28 0.58 -9.39
C PHE A 485 26.99 1.86 -8.99
N MET A 486 27.97 1.80 -8.09
CA MET A 486 28.87 2.93 -7.90
C MET A 486 29.83 2.99 -9.08
N MET A 487 29.87 4.11 -9.80
CA MET A 487 30.61 4.23 -11.05
C MET A 487 31.98 4.88 -10.84
N GLY A 488 32.91 4.51 -11.71
CA GLY A 488 34.28 5.01 -11.75
C GLY A 488 35.31 3.99 -11.25
N THR A 489 36.55 4.17 -11.68
CA THR A 489 37.73 3.43 -11.18
C THR A 489 38.33 4.08 -9.94
N ARG A 490 37.83 5.26 -9.53
CA ARG A 490 38.23 5.94 -8.30
C ARG A 490 37.04 6.56 -7.58
N THR A 491 37.10 6.57 -6.26
CA THR A 491 36.13 7.27 -5.40
C THR A 491 36.75 8.40 -4.58
N ILE A 492 38.08 8.58 -4.72
CA ILE A 492 38.92 9.51 -3.96
C ILE A 492 38.96 10.89 -4.64
N THR A 493 38.80 11.94 -3.82
CA THR A 493 38.94 13.35 -4.24
C THR A 493 40.27 13.95 -3.78
N ALA A 494 40.67 15.09 -4.37
CA ALA A 494 41.84 15.84 -3.89
C ALA A 494 41.68 16.30 -2.41
N GLU A 495 40.46 16.58 -1.96
CA GLU A 495 40.16 16.92 -0.57
C GLU A 495 40.44 15.74 0.37
N ASP A 496 40.12 14.50 -0.05
CA ASP A 496 40.40 13.28 0.72
C ASP A 496 41.92 13.04 0.89
N MET A 497 42.76 13.56 -0.02
CA MET A 497 44.23 13.40 0.02
C MET A 497 44.96 14.39 0.95
N THR A 498 44.24 15.37 1.48
CA THR A 498 44.80 16.39 2.39
C THR A 498 45.19 15.79 3.75
N GLU A 499 45.93 16.54 4.58
CA GLU A 499 46.30 16.09 5.93
C GLU A 499 45.07 15.70 6.77
N ALA A 500 43.97 16.47 6.67
CA ALA A 500 42.71 16.17 7.36
C ALA A 500 42.03 14.87 6.88
N GLY A 501 42.18 14.51 5.59
CA GLY A 501 41.67 13.24 5.06
C GLY A 501 42.51 12.02 5.45
N LYS A 502 43.75 12.26 5.87
CA LYS A 502 44.73 11.26 6.33
C LYS A 502 44.71 11.03 7.85
N GLU A 503 43.95 11.82 8.60
CA GLU A 503 43.77 11.59 10.03
C GLU A 503 43.05 10.25 10.31
N PRO A 504 43.53 9.45 11.27
CA PRO A 504 42.88 8.20 11.66
C PRO A 504 41.46 8.40 12.19
N ARG A 505 40.50 7.59 11.72
CA ARG A 505 39.11 7.58 12.21
C ARG A 505 38.78 6.24 12.84
N SER A 506 38.35 6.27 14.10
CA SER A 506 38.08 5.06 14.86
C SER A 506 36.84 4.32 14.34
N GLU A 507 35.83 5.04 13.81
CA GLU A 507 34.63 4.43 13.25
C GLU A 507 34.89 3.56 12.00
N LEU A 508 36.04 3.72 11.33
CA LEU A 508 36.38 2.97 10.12
C LEU A 508 37.11 1.63 10.41
N LEU A 509 37.52 1.37 11.65
CA LEU A 509 38.23 0.14 12.01
C LEU A 509 37.40 -1.13 11.77
N GLU A 510 36.19 -1.19 12.33
CA GLU A 510 35.32 -2.35 12.20
C GLU A 510 34.85 -2.58 10.75
N PRO A 511 34.43 -1.55 10.00
CA PRO A 511 34.18 -1.68 8.56
C PRO A 511 35.39 -2.20 7.77
N THR A 512 36.61 -1.79 8.11
CA THR A 512 37.83 -2.26 7.44
C THR A 512 38.10 -3.74 7.74
N LYS A 513 37.95 -4.17 8.99
CA LYS A 513 38.08 -5.60 9.37
C LYS A 513 37.02 -6.47 8.70
N ALA A 514 35.80 -5.95 8.52
CA ALA A 514 34.72 -6.65 7.83
C ALA A 514 35.03 -6.89 6.34
N MET A 515 35.89 -6.06 5.74
CA MET A 515 36.38 -6.28 4.37
C MET A 515 37.49 -7.34 4.29
N GLY A 516 38.22 -7.53 5.39
CA GLY A 516 39.25 -8.55 5.54
C GLY A 516 39.98 -8.35 6.87
N ALA A 517 40.07 -9.41 7.67
CA ALA A 517 40.64 -9.32 9.02
C ALA A 517 42.09 -8.81 9.04
N ASP A 518 42.84 -9.07 7.96
CA ASP A 518 44.26 -8.72 7.82
C ASP A 518 44.49 -7.36 7.12
N LEU A 519 43.44 -6.62 6.78
CA LEU A 519 43.56 -5.34 6.04
C LEU A 519 43.92 -4.14 6.92
N VAL A 520 43.75 -4.26 8.24
CA VAL A 520 44.13 -3.22 9.21
C VAL A 520 45.57 -3.46 9.66
N THR A 521 46.46 -2.49 9.45
CA THR A 521 47.87 -2.65 9.83
C THR A 521 48.07 -2.51 11.35
N PRO A 522 49.15 -3.06 11.92
CA PRO A 522 49.49 -2.87 13.32
C PRO A 522 49.62 -1.38 13.70
N GLU A 523 50.13 -0.56 12.79
CA GLU A 523 50.27 0.89 12.97
C GLU A 523 48.90 1.59 13.01
N GLU A 524 47.97 1.23 12.12
CA GLU A 524 46.60 1.76 12.13
C GLU A 524 45.83 1.34 13.39
N HIS A 525 46.08 0.11 13.86
CA HIS A 525 45.53 -0.37 15.13
C HIS A 525 46.10 0.43 16.32
N ALA A 526 47.41 0.68 16.33
CA ALA A 526 48.07 1.49 17.36
C ALA A 526 47.66 2.97 17.32
N ALA A 527 47.37 3.51 16.13
CA ALA A 527 46.86 4.87 15.92
C ALA A 527 45.37 5.02 16.29
N GLY A 528 44.67 3.92 16.59
CA GLY A 528 43.27 3.93 17.02
C GLY A 528 42.27 4.21 15.89
N GLY A 529 42.65 4.08 14.62
CA GLY A 529 41.76 4.37 13.50
C GLY A 529 42.36 4.07 12.12
N VAL A 530 41.49 3.96 11.12
CA VAL A 530 41.89 3.92 9.70
C VAL A 530 41.52 5.28 9.10
N SER A 531 42.38 5.89 8.29
CA SER A 531 42.05 7.17 7.66
C SER A 531 41.00 7.01 6.56
N PHE A 532 40.22 8.06 6.30
CA PHE A 532 39.17 7.99 5.29
C PHE A 532 39.74 7.80 3.87
N TYR A 533 40.86 8.46 3.57
CA TYR A 533 41.62 8.23 2.34
C TYR A 533 41.98 6.74 2.18
N ARG A 534 42.60 6.15 3.22
CA ARG A 534 43.05 4.76 3.20
C ARG A 534 41.89 3.78 3.05
N PHE A 535 40.77 4.07 3.71
CA PHE A 535 39.55 3.28 3.59
C PHE A 535 38.98 3.28 2.17
N LEU A 536 38.98 4.43 1.49
CA LEU A 536 38.56 4.54 0.09
C LEU A 536 39.52 3.81 -0.85
N GLU A 537 40.83 3.89 -0.63
CA GLU A 537 41.81 3.10 -1.39
C GLU A 537 41.56 1.60 -1.26
N LEU A 538 41.27 1.13 -0.04
CA LEU A 538 40.92 -0.28 0.16
C LEU A 538 39.65 -0.63 -0.62
N LEU A 539 38.60 0.19 -0.55
CA LEU A 539 37.37 -0.05 -1.29
C LEU A 539 37.54 -0.09 -2.81
N ASP A 540 38.34 0.82 -3.35
CA ASP A 540 38.64 0.87 -4.79
C ASP A 540 39.46 -0.37 -5.21
N ASN A 541 40.23 -0.98 -4.30
CA ASN A 541 41.03 -2.20 -4.53
C ASN A 541 40.31 -3.52 -4.20
N LEU A 542 39.21 -3.49 -3.43
CA LEU A 542 38.55 -4.66 -2.84
C LEU A 542 37.38 -5.22 -3.63
N THR A 543 37.04 -4.70 -4.81
CA THR A 543 35.90 -5.24 -5.58
C THR A 543 36.35 -5.74 -6.95
N SER A 544 35.59 -6.70 -7.52
CA SER A 544 35.77 -7.44 -8.80
C SER A 544 36.07 -6.60 -10.03
N THR A 545 36.06 -5.30 -9.88
CA THR A 545 35.74 -4.34 -10.91
C THR A 545 36.61 -3.09 -10.82
N SER A 546 37.67 -3.08 -10.00
CA SER A 546 38.65 -1.99 -10.00
C SER A 546 39.22 -1.77 -11.41
N SER A 547 39.30 -2.82 -12.23
CA SER A 547 39.63 -2.78 -13.66
C SER A 547 38.42 -2.55 -14.60
N LEU A 548 37.19 -2.81 -14.15
CA LEU A 548 35.97 -2.70 -14.94
C LEU A 548 35.29 -1.33 -14.82
N GLY A 549 35.60 -0.54 -13.79
CA GLY A 549 35.13 0.84 -13.63
C GLY A 549 33.74 1.00 -12.97
N PHE A 550 33.22 0.01 -12.26
CA PHE A 550 31.99 0.15 -11.45
C PHE A 550 31.92 -0.87 -10.31
N ARG A 551 31.26 -0.62 -9.19
CA ARG A 551 31.00 -1.61 -8.12
C ARG A 551 29.51 -1.84 -7.93
N ILE A 552 29.09 -3.10 -7.78
CA ILE A 552 27.73 -3.41 -7.33
C ILE A 552 27.66 -3.16 -5.82
N ASP A 553 27.07 -2.05 -5.42
CA ASP A 553 27.08 -1.57 -4.03
C ASP A 553 25.97 -2.24 -3.21
N ALA A 554 24.80 -2.40 -3.82
CA ALA A 554 23.66 -3.07 -3.21
C ALA A 554 22.68 -3.59 -4.27
N ALA A 555 22.05 -4.72 -3.99
CA ALA A 555 21.04 -5.33 -4.83
C ALA A 555 19.96 -6.01 -3.98
N LYS A 556 18.69 -5.75 -4.30
CA LYS A 556 17.55 -6.47 -3.74
C LYS A 556 16.65 -7.00 -4.84
N SER A 557 16.05 -8.15 -4.58
CA SER A 557 15.11 -8.81 -5.48
C SER A 557 13.96 -9.41 -4.68
N MET A 558 12.88 -9.74 -5.38
CA MET A 558 11.69 -10.32 -4.78
C MET A 558 11.90 -11.82 -4.53
N VAL A 559 12.05 -12.19 -3.27
CA VAL A 559 12.24 -13.59 -2.83
C VAL A 559 11.08 -13.99 -1.93
N GLY A 560 10.35 -15.04 -2.32
CA GLY A 560 9.21 -15.53 -1.55
C GLY A 560 8.08 -14.51 -1.38
N GLY A 561 7.96 -13.55 -2.31
CA GLY A 561 6.97 -12.46 -2.24
C GLY A 561 7.34 -11.30 -1.33
N SER A 562 8.59 -11.24 -0.86
CA SER A 562 9.12 -10.11 -0.07
C SER A 562 10.40 -9.57 -0.71
N LEU A 563 10.63 -8.26 -0.58
CA LEU A 563 11.89 -7.66 -1.03
C LEU A 563 13.01 -8.03 -0.06
N GLN A 564 14.00 -8.76 -0.57
CA GLN A 564 15.14 -9.25 0.21
C GLN A 564 16.44 -8.89 -0.50
N PRO A 565 17.59 -8.86 0.21
CA PRO A 565 18.89 -8.88 -0.44
C PRO A 565 18.95 -9.96 -1.53
N LEU A 566 19.58 -9.64 -2.66
CA LEU A 566 19.68 -10.58 -3.78
C LEU A 566 20.32 -11.90 -3.29
N PRO A 567 19.67 -13.06 -3.47
CA PRO A 567 20.23 -14.33 -3.04
C PRO A 567 21.41 -14.70 -3.93
N LEU A 568 22.61 -14.78 -3.33
CA LEU A 568 23.84 -15.18 -3.99
C LEU A 568 24.24 -16.62 -3.61
N PRO A 569 25.01 -17.32 -4.45
CA PRO A 569 25.56 -18.64 -4.13
C PRO A 569 26.37 -18.66 -2.82
N ARG A 570 26.43 -19.80 -2.14
CA ARG A 570 27.18 -19.94 -0.88
C ARG A 570 28.64 -19.50 -1.07
N GLY A 571 29.14 -18.67 -0.16
CA GLY A 571 30.50 -18.13 -0.21
C GLY A 571 30.67 -16.84 -1.03
N HIS A 572 29.62 -16.37 -1.73
CA HIS A 572 29.65 -15.14 -2.50
C HIS A 572 28.87 -14.03 -1.79
N THR A 573 29.48 -12.84 -1.70
CA THR A 573 28.83 -11.59 -1.28
C THR A 573 29.15 -10.52 -2.32
N LEU A 574 28.32 -9.47 -2.45
CA LEU A 574 28.57 -8.39 -3.41
C LEU A 574 29.96 -7.75 -3.23
N GLY A 575 30.44 -7.63 -2.00
CA GLY A 575 31.78 -7.08 -1.69
C GLY A 575 32.95 -8.02 -2.02
N THR A 576 32.70 -9.32 -2.20
CA THR A 576 33.73 -10.34 -2.45
C THR A 576 33.73 -10.86 -3.88
N LEU A 577 32.87 -10.37 -4.77
CA LEU A 577 32.92 -10.68 -6.20
C LEU A 577 34.34 -10.31 -6.69
N ARG A 578 35.04 -11.20 -7.43
CA ARG A 578 36.41 -10.94 -7.93
C ARG A 578 36.53 -11.15 -9.43
N GLU A 579 35.75 -12.05 -10.02
CA GLU A 579 35.84 -12.40 -11.43
C GLU A 579 34.65 -11.85 -12.23
N GLU A 580 34.84 -11.66 -13.54
CA GLU A 580 33.73 -11.27 -14.43
C GLU A 580 32.59 -12.29 -14.44
N GLU A 581 32.91 -13.57 -14.23
CA GLU A 581 31.91 -14.64 -14.16
C GLU A 581 30.95 -14.44 -13.00
N ASP A 582 31.47 -14.10 -11.82
CA ASP A 582 30.66 -13.86 -10.63
C ASP A 582 29.67 -12.70 -10.87
N VAL A 583 30.13 -11.66 -11.58
CA VAL A 583 29.31 -10.50 -11.94
C VAL A 583 28.20 -10.88 -12.92
N VAL A 584 28.52 -11.70 -13.92
CA VAL A 584 27.55 -12.23 -14.89
C VAL A 584 26.47 -13.06 -14.18
N ASP A 585 26.87 -13.91 -13.24
CA ASP A 585 25.92 -14.73 -12.46
C ASP A 585 25.03 -13.89 -11.54
N VAL A 586 25.58 -12.84 -10.93
CA VAL A 586 24.80 -11.85 -10.16
C VAL A 586 23.77 -11.16 -11.05
N PHE A 587 24.11 -10.78 -12.28
CA PHE A 587 23.17 -10.20 -13.24
C PHE A 587 22.10 -11.19 -13.67
N LYS A 588 22.45 -12.44 -13.98
CA LYS A 588 21.47 -13.49 -14.28
C LYS A 588 20.49 -13.67 -13.12
N ALA A 589 20.99 -13.75 -11.89
CA ALA A 589 20.16 -13.88 -10.70
C ALA A 589 19.25 -12.66 -10.47
N PHE A 590 19.78 -11.44 -10.64
CA PHE A 590 19.01 -10.21 -10.49
C PHE A 590 17.91 -10.06 -11.53
N LEU A 591 18.19 -10.45 -12.78
CA LEU A 591 17.24 -10.44 -13.88
C LEU A 591 16.35 -11.68 -13.91
N GLN A 592 16.50 -12.57 -12.91
CA GLN A 592 15.74 -13.81 -12.79
C GLN A 592 15.80 -14.69 -14.04
N TYR A 593 16.96 -14.67 -14.72
CA TYR A 593 17.21 -15.42 -15.95
C TYR A 593 16.28 -15.05 -17.12
N ASP A 594 15.67 -13.86 -17.11
CA ASP A 594 14.79 -13.37 -18.17
C ASP A 594 15.60 -12.68 -19.29
N LEU A 595 15.68 -13.36 -20.45
CA LEU A 595 16.38 -12.86 -21.63
C LEU A 595 15.75 -11.58 -22.20
N SER A 596 14.44 -11.42 -22.16
CA SER A 596 13.76 -10.25 -22.73
C SER A 596 14.06 -9.01 -21.87
N LEU A 597 14.01 -9.18 -20.54
CA LEU A 597 14.41 -8.15 -19.60
C LEU A 597 15.90 -7.80 -19.75
N ALA A 598 16.78 -8.80 -19.88
CA ALA A 598 18.21 -8.57 -20.11
C ALA A 598 18.47 -7.73 -21.36
N ASN A 599 17.81 -8.05 -22.48
CA ASN A 599 17.92 -7.26 -23.72
C ASN A 599 17.42 -5.82 -23.53
N ALA A 600 16.30 -5.62 -22.82
CA ALA A 600 15.78 -4.29 -22.54
C ALA A 600 16.75 -3.46 -21.67
N VAL A 601 17.44 -4.10 -20.73
CA VAL A 601 18.49 -3.45 -19.92
C VAL A 601 19.68 -3.03 -20.79
N VAL A 602 20.12 -3.86 -21.74
CA VAL A 602 21.18 -3.49 -22.71
C VAL A 602 20.79 -2.22 -23.47
N VAL A 603 19.57 -2.14 -23.99
CA VAL A 603 19.09 -0.95 -24.72
C VAL A 603 19.11 0.32 -23.85
N LYS A 604 18.75 0.20 -22.56
CA LYS A 604 18.81 1.35 -21.62
C LYS A 604 20.26 1.77 -21.34
N ILE A 605 21.18 0.83 -21.20
CA ILE A 605 22.62 1.12 -21.02
C ILE A 605 23.19 1.77 -22.28
N GLU A 606 22.85 1.29 -23.47
CA GLU A 606 23.28 1.89 -24.75
C GLU A 606 22.79 3.32 -24.91
N SER A 607 21.51 3.57 -24.58
CA SER A 607 20.97 4.93 -24.58
C SER A 607 21.71 5.85 -23.63
N LEU A 608 22.06 5.37 -22.43
CA LEU A 608 22.83 6.13 -21.45
C LEU A 608 24.26 6.40 -21.93
N ALA A 609 24.96 5.37 -22.43
CA ALA A 609 26.32 5.50 -22.95
C ALA A 609 26.38 6.54 -24.08
N ALA A 610 25.46 6.48 -25.03
CA ALA A 610 25.39 7.42 -26.14
C ALA A 610 25.08 8.85 -25.69
N ALA A 611 24.32 9.04 -24.61
CA ALA A 611 24.08 10.36 -24.03
C ALA A 611 25.33 10.91 -23.32
N LEU A 612 26.03 10.08 -22.54
CA LEU A 612 27.27 10.46 -21.86
C LEU A 612 28.37 10.85 -22.85
N GLU A 613 28.55 10.07 -23.92
CA GLU A 613 29.58 10.31 -24.95
C GLU A 613 29.36 11.61 -25.74
N ARG A 614 28.11 12.05 -25.91
CA ARG A 614 27.78 13.29 -26.62
C ARG A 614 27.75 14.53 -25.70
N SER A 615 27.76 14.31 -24.40
CA SER A 615 27.52 15.37 -23.44
C SER A 615 28.74 16.24 -23.20
N LEU A 616 28.63 17.50 -23.64
CA LEU A 616 29.59 18.56 -23.30
C LEU A 616 29.61 18.85 -21.79
N PHE A 617 28.47 18.64 -21.12
CA PHE A 617 28.41 18.72 -19.66
C PHE A 617 29.26 17.61 -19.06
N PHE A 618 29.02 16.36 -19.45
CA PHE A 618 29.76 15.20 -18.94
C PHE A 618 31.27 15.38 -19.11
N ALA A 619 31.71 15.68 -20.34
CA ALA A 619 33.12 15.87 -20.67
C ALA A 619 33.83 16.99 -19.87
N ARG A 620 33.11 17.86 -19.16
CA ARG A 620 33.67 18.99 -18.38
C ARG A 620 33.53 18.83 -16.87
N HIS A 621 33.04 17.69 -16.39
CA HIS A 621 32.80 17.45 -14.97
C HIS A 621 33.33 16.07 -14.57
N ALA A 622 34.01 15.96 -13.44
CA ALA A 622 34.34 14.68 -12.85
C ALA A 622 33.14 14.11 -12.08
N PHE A 623 32.84 12.83 -12.28
CA PHE A 623 31.74 12.12 -11.63
C PHE A 623 32.30 11.12 -10.61
N LEU A 624 32.42 11.56 -9.36
CA LEU A 624 32.93 10.73 -8.26
C LEU A 624 31.82 10.36 -7.28
N ARG A 625 31.84 9.11 -6.81
CA ARG A 625 30.85 8.48 -5.91
C ARG A 625 29.41 8.58 -6.39
N SER A 626 29.24 8.79 -7.69
CA SER A 626 27.96 8.74 -8.39
C SER A 626 27.52 7.31 -8.64
N THR A 627 26.21 7.10 -8.64
CA THR A 627 25.59 5.79 -8.72
C THR A 627 24.72 5.70 -9.96
N ILE A 628 24.79 4.61 -10.71
CA ILE A 628 23.72 4.23 -11.63
C ILE A 628 22.77 3.29 -10.89
N LEU A 629 21.48 3.58 -10.91
CA LEU A 629 20.45 2.71 -10.36
C LEU A 629 19.66 2.06 -11.49
N LEU A 630 19.61 0.73 -11.46
CA LEU A 630 18.76 -0.10 -12.29
C LEU A 630 17.59 -0.61 -11.45
N ALA A 631 16.37 -0.38 -11.92
CA ALA A 631 15.16 -0.87 -11.26
C ALA A 631 14.13 -1.39 -12.26
N TYR A 632 13.38 -2.42 -11.87
CA TYR A 632 12.25 -2.95 -12.63
C TYR A 632 11.18 -3.51 -11.68
N ASP A 633 9.93 -3.60 -12.13
CA ASP A 633 8.87 -4.29 -11.39
C ASP A 633 8.89 -5.78 -11.76
N ASP A 634 9.03 -6.66 -10.79
CA ASP A 634 8.94 -8.10 -10.98
C ASP A 634 7.58 -8.55 -11.57
N ALA A 635 6.51 -7.76 -11.36
CA ALA A 635 5.21 -8.01 -11.97
C ALA A 635 5.15 -7.64 -13.46
N ASP A 636 5.61 -6.43 -13.81
CA ASP A 636 5.42 -5.82 -15.14
C ASP A 636 6.68 -5.91 -16.02
N ARG A 637 7.76 -6.46 -15.48
CA ARG A 637 9.07 -6.70 -16.12
C ARG A 637 9.60 -5.47 -16.87
N ILE A 638 9.43 -5.45 -18.18
CA ILE A 638 10.02 -4.45 -19.10
C ILE A 638 9.23 -3.13 -19.05
N GLU A 639 7.91 -3.17 -18.83
CA GLU A 639 7.05 -1.98 -18.92
C GLU A 639 7.42 -0.92 -17.88
N LYS A 640 7.95 -1.35 -16.73
CA LYS A 640 8.43 -0.49 -15.65
C LYS A 640 9.94 -0.55 -15.46
N LEU A 641 10.71 -0.87 -16.51
CA LEU A 641 12.18 -0.86 -16.46
C LEU A 641 12.76 0.56 -16.53
N SER A 642 13.66 0.88 -15.60
CA SER A 642 14.36 2.17 -15.58
C SER A 642 15.83 2.08 -15.16
N LEU A 643 16.64 2.99 -15.72
CA LEU A 643 18.06 3.13 -15.47
C LEU A 643 18.39 4.62 -15.34
N LYS A 644 18.88 5.07 -14.17
CA LYS A 644 19.11 6.49 -13.88
C LYS A 644 20.43 6.74 -13.15
N ILE A 645 21.06 7.87 -13.43
CA ILE A 645 22.22 8.36 -12.67
C ILE A 645 21.74 9.11 -11.41
N MET A 646 22.39 8.84 -10.29
CA MET A 646 22.05 9.31 -8.95
C MET A 646 23.31 9.74 -8.18
N ASN A 647 23.11 10.45 -7.07
CA ASN A 647 24.14 10.78 -6.05
C ASN A 647 25.36 11.58 -6.56
N PHE A 648 25.22 12.88 -6.77
CA PHE A 648 26.31 13.73 -7.28
C PHE A 648 27.10 14.47 -6.19
N ALA A 649 26.98 14.07 -4.92
CA ALA A 649 27.54 14.79 -3.77
C ALA A 649 29.00 15.22 -3.92
N THR A 650 29.79 14.43 -4.65
CA THR A 650 31.23 14.62 -4.78
C THR A 650 31.68 14.80 -6.22
N SER A 651 30.72 14.97 -7.13
CA SER A 651 30.98 15.35 -8.52
C SER A 651 31.27 16.85 -8.62
N TYR A 652 32.13 17.25 -9.55
CA TYR A 652 32.59 18.64 -9.65
C TYR A 652 33.00 19.07 -11.07
N PRO A 653 32.87 20.37 -11.41
CA PRO A 653 33.34 20.90 -12.70
C PRO A 653 34.87 20.99 -12.75
N LEU A 654 35.44 20.77 -13.92
CA LEU A 654 36.87 20.96 -14.18
C LEU A 654 37.25 22.44 -14.27
N PRO A 655 38.55 22.78 -14.08
CA PRO A 655 39.07 24.11 -14.42
C PRO A 655 38.80 24.50 -15.88
N GLN A 656 38.62 25.81 -16.14
CA GLN A 656 38.18 26.32 -17.45
C GLN A 656 39.02 25.78 -18.63
N ASN A 657 38.32 25.30 -19.66
CA ASN A 657 38.83 24.68 -20.91
C ASN A 657 39.43 23.28 -20.80
N GLN A 658 39.36 22.61 -19.66
CA GLN A 658 39.72 21.18 -19.58
C GLN A 658 38.54 20.28 -19.93
N THR A 659 38.84 19.12 -20.51
CA THR A 659 37.88 18.05 -20.77
C THR A 659 38.42 16.71 -20.28
N LEU A 660 37.52 15.82 -19.89
CA LEU A 660 37.80 14.45 -19.47
C LEU A 660 37.35 13.44 -20.53
N SER A 661 38.13 12.37 -20.67
CA SER A 661 37.75 11.22 -21.50
C SER A 661 36.80 10.27 -20.77
N HIS A 662 36.89 10.20 -19.44
CA HIS A 662 36.21 9.22 -18.57
C HIS A 662 36.59 7.76 -18.86
N LEU A 663 37.58 7.55 -19.72
CA LEU A 663 38.13 6.26 -20.11
C LEU A 663 39.53 6.05 -19.51
N GLY A 664 40.18 7.14 -19.11
CA GLY A 664 41.50 7.11 -18.52
C GLY A 664 41.49 6.50 -17.11
N LYS A 665 42.57 5.83 -16.75
CA LYS A 665 42.82 5.45 -15.37
C LYS A 665 43.35 6.65 -14.60
N TRP A 666 42.91 6.80 -13.37
CA TRP A 666 43.53 7.73 -12.44
C TRP A 666 44.97 7.29 -12.14
N ASP A 667 45.92 8.23 -12.14
CA ASP A 667 47.35 7.97 -11.92
C ASP A 667 47.77 8.09 -10.43
N GLY A 668 46.81 8.33 -9.54
CA GLY A 668 47.05 8.50 -8.10
C GLY A 668 47.38 9.93 -7.67
N THR A 669 47.38 10.90 -8.60
CA THR A 669 47.72 12.30 -8.31
C THR A 669 46.49 13.20 -8.18
N ALA A 670 46.59 14.30 -7.42
CA ALA A 670 45.48 15.24 -7.26
C ALA A 670 45.19 16.03 -8.56
N GLU A 671 46.18 16.14 -9.43
CA GLU A 671 46.15 16.80 -10.74
C GLU A 671 45.42 15.97 -11.79
N CYS A 672 45.36 14.64 -11.62
CA CYS A 672 44.63 13.77 -12.54
C CYS A 672 43.13 13.78 -12.22
N HIS A 673 42.35 14.28 -13.19
CA HIS A 673 40.90 14.38 -13.06
C HIS A 673 40.12 13.16 -13.59
N GLU A 674 40.78 12.19 -14.24
CA GLU A 674 40.13 10.99 -14.80
C GLU A 674 39.45 10.15 -13.72
N ASP A 675 38.20 9.78 -13.96
CA ASP A 675 37.35 9.04 -13.03
C ASP A 675 37.03 7.61 -13.48
N GLY A 676 37.31 7.26 -14.75
CA GLY A 676 37.01 5.95 -15.31
C GLY A 676 35.51 5.65 -15.43
N TYR A 677 34.64 6.66 -15.38
CA TYR A 677 33.19 6.46 -15.37
C TYR A 677 32.68 5.78 -16.65
N LEU A 678 33.15 6.23 -17.82
CA LEU A 678 32.72 5.69 -19.11
C LEU A 678 33.29 4.29 -19.35
N LEU A 679 34.50 4.01 -18.84
CA LEU A 679 35.04 2.64 -18.77
C LEU A 679 34.09 1.72 -18.01
N GLY A 680 33.54 2.19 -16.89
CA GLY A 680 32.49 1.54 -16.12
C GLY A 680 31.25 1.19 -16.93
N VAL A 681 30.69 2.19 -17.62
CA VAL A 681 29.48 2.02 -18.44
C VAL A 681 29.71 1.03 -19.59
N HIS A 682 30.86 1.10 -20.26
CA HIS A 682 31.21 0.18 -21.34
C HIS A 682 31.39 -1.25 -20.84
N SER A 683 32.04 -1.44 -19.69
CA SER A 683 32.15 -2.76 -19.05
C SER A 683 30.78 -3.32 -18.65
N LEU A 684 29.92 -2.49 -18.05
CA LEU A 684 28.56 -2.87 -17.69
C LEU A 684 27.76 -3.34 -18.92
N MET A 685 27.85 -2.60 -20.03
CA MET A 685 27.21 -2.96 -21.31
C MET A 685 27.74 -4.28 -21.85
N ARG A 686 29.07 -4.48 -21.87
CA ARG A 686 29.70 -5.71 -22.35
C ARG A 686 29.26 -6.94 -21.55
N LEU A 687 29.29 -6.84 -20.22
CA LEU A 687 28.88 -7.92 -19.33
C LEU A 687 27.39 -8.24 -19.47
N MET A 688 26.54 -7.23 -19.63
CA MET A 688 25.11 -7.45 -19.86
C MET A 688 24.80 -8.11 -21.22
N ARG A 689 25.56 -7.79 -22.27
CA ARG A 689 25.49 -8.51 -23.55
C ARG A 689 25.92 -9.97 -23.41
N ARG A 690 26.94 -10.25 -22.60
CA ARG A 690 27.35 -11.61 -22.26
C ARG A 690 26.23 -12.38 -21.55
N VAL A 691 25.55 -11.76 -20.58
CA VAL A 691 24.35 -12.33 -19.95
C VAL A 691 23.29 -12.70 -21.00
N CYS A 692 23.03 -11.83 -21.97
CA CYS A 692 22.07 -12.12 -23.04
C CYS A 692 22.50 -13.32 -23.90
N ALA A 693 23.79 -13.42 -24.24
CA ALA A 693 24.34 -14.55 -24.98
C ALA A 693 24.17 -15.87 -24.21
N ASP A 694 24.61 -15.92 -22.95
CA ASP A 694 24.51 -17.10 -22.10
C ASP A 694 23.05 -17.56 -21.92
N LEU A 695 22.13 -16.62 -21.69
CA LEU A 695 20.70 -16.93 -21.57
C LEU A 695 20.10 -17.44 -22.88
N SER A 696 20.59 -16.96 -24.03
CA SER A 696 20.13 -17.42 -25.34
C SER A 696 20.60 -18.84 -25.68
N GLU A 697 21.81 -19.22 -25.26
CA GLU A 697 22.38 -20.55 -25.45
C GLU A 697 21.78 -21.60 -24.51
N SER A 698 21.26 -21.19 -23.34
CA SER A 698 20.68 -22.08 -22.34
C SER A 698 19.27 -22.59 -22.63
N LYS A 699 18.64 -22.22 -23.76
CA LYS A 699 17.36 -22.85 -24.18
C LYS A 699 17.61 -24.33 -24.47
N PRO A 700 16.90 -25.28 -23.81
CA PRO A 700 16.99 -26.68 -24.20
C PRO A 700 16.54 -26.81 -25.66
N GLN A 701 17.36 -27.49 -26.46
CA GLN A 701 16.93 -28.06 -27.74
C GLN A 701 15.67 -28.88 -27.45
N GLN A 702 14.51 -28.36 -27.88
CA GLN A 702 13.31 -29.17 -27.97
C GLN A 702 13.58 -30.25 -29.03
N ILE A 703 13.78 -31.48 -28.57
CA ILE A 703 13.52 -32.72 -29.32
C ILE A 703 12.45 -33.47 -28.55
#